data_AF-A0A023GLH3-F1
#
_entry.id   AF-A0A023GLH3-F1
#
_cell.length_a   1.000
_cell.length_b   1.000
_cell.length_c   1.000
_cell.angle_alpha   90.00
_cell.angle_beta   90.00
_cell.angle_gamma   90.00
#
_symmetry.space_group_name_H-M   'P 1'
#
loop_
_entity.id
_entity.type
_entity.pdbx_description
1 polymer ?
#
loop_
_entity_poly.entity_id
_entity_poly.type
_entity_poly.pdbx_seq_one_letter_code
_entity_poly.pdbx_strand_id
1 'polypeptide(L)'
;QIVEWYTKCLLKDIDVVNGAGKVDKMRLLNILMQLRKCCNHPYLFDGAEPGPPYTTDEHIVYNCGKMVILDKLLPKLKAQGSRVLIFSQMTRMLDILEDYCLWRRYGYCRLDGQTPHEERTLSINEFNKPNSEKFLFMLSTRAGGLGINLATADVVVLFDSDWNPQVDLQAMDRAHRIGQTKAVRVFRLITENTVEERIVERAEVKLRLDTVVIQQGRLVDAQSKMGKEEMLGMIRHGADHIFASKESEITDEDIDAILEKGERKTEELKTKLESLGESSLRNFTLDTPQESVYKFEGEDYREKQKSGGLNWIEPPKRERKANYAVDAYFREALRVSEPKAPKAPRPPKQPNIQDFQFFPPRLFELLDKEIYYYRKTIGYKVPKNPDLGSDAGRIQRDEQAKIDESEPLTEEELAEKEKLLTEGFTNWARRDFNQFIKANEKYGRDDIESIARDVEGKTPEEVMEYSAVFWERCHELQDIERLMGQIEKGEARIQRRASIKRALEAKMSRYRAPFHQLRMAYGTNKGKNYTEEEDRFLVCMLHKLGFDRENVYDELRAAIRQAPQFRFDWFIKSRTAAELQRRCNTLITLIERENQELEEKEKAERKRRGGGRPSTPKGKRKMDGSISEGRKKKRKTQ
;
A
#
# COMPACT_ATOMS: atom_id res chain seq x y z
N GLN A 1 -33.24 -9.24 -5.96
CA GLN A 1 -31.95 -8.91 -6.62
C GLN A 1 -30.74 -9.59 -5.99
N ILE A 2 -30.56 -9.62 -4.66
CA ILE A 2 -29.42 -10.30 -4.01
C ILE A 2 -29.30 -11.77 -4.46
N VAL A 3 -30.38 -12.55 -4.36
CA VAL A 3 -30.42 -13.97 -4.77
C VAL A 3 -29.92 -14.19 -6.21
N GLU A 4 -30.36 -13.35 -7.14
CA GLU A 4 -29.96 -13.40 -8.55
C GLU A 4 -28.46 -13.17 -8.74
N TRP A 5 -27.92 -12.10 -8.14
CA TRP A 5 -26.50 -11.78 -8.22
C TRP A 5 -25.63 -12.80 -7.49
N TYR A 6 -26.09 -13.32 -6.36
CA TYR A 6 -25.40 -14.36 -5.60
C TYR A 6 -25.32 -15.65 -6.42
N THR A 7 -26.43 -16.06 -7.02
CA THR A 7 -26.52 -17.21 -7.94
C THR A 7 -25.59 -17.01 -9.13
N LYS A 8 -25.58 -15.82 -9.75
CA LYS A 8 -24.70 -15.48 -10.88
C LYS A 8 -23.22 -15.56 -10.50
N CYS A 9 -22.85 -15.11 -9.30
CA CYS A 9 -21.49 -15.24 -8.78
C CYS A 9 -21.08 -16.71 -8.59
N LEU A 10 -21.97 -17.55 -8.07
CA LEU A 10 -21.71 -18.99 -7.93
C LEU A 10 -21.60 -19.71 -9.27
N LEU A 11 -22.52 -19.44 -10.20
CA LEU A 11 -22.57 -20.09 -11.53
C LEU A 11 -21.32 -19.80 -12.37
N LYS A 12 -20.76 -18.58 -12.27
CA LYS A 12 -19.56 -18.20 -13.01
C LYS A 12 -18.33 -19.06 -12.67
N ASP A 13 -18.25 -19.55 -11.44
CA ASP A 13 -17.11 -20.31 -10.91
C ASP A 13 -17.52 -21.68 -10.37
N ILE A 14 -18.63 -22.26 -10.88
CA ILE A 14 -19.24 -23.51 -10.40
C ILE A 14 -18.29 -24.71 -10.40
N ASP A 15 -17.37 -24.78 -11.36
CA ASP A 15 -16.36 -25.84 -11.44
C ASP A 15 -15.43 -25.85 -10.22
N VAL A 16 -15.09 -24.66 -9.71
CA VAL A 16 -14.23 -24.51 -8.53
C VAL A 16 -15.00 -24.86 -7.26
N VAL A 17 -16.25 -24.44 -7.15
CA VAL A 17 -17.12 -24.74 -5.99
C VAL A 17 -17.35 -26.26 -5.86
N ASN A 18 -17.47 -26.96 -6.99
CA ASN A 18 -17.60 -28.41 -7.05
C ASN A 18 -16.27 -29.17 -6.86
N GLY A 19 -15.14 -28.47 -6.74
CA GLY A 19 -13.83 -29.11 -6.55
C GLY A 19 -13.24 -29.73 -7.83
N ALA A 20 -13.73 -29.33 -9.01
CA ALA A 20 -13.18 -29.75 -10.29
C ALA A 20 -12.01 -28.84 -10.70
N GLY A 21 -10.82 -29.42 -10.90
CA GLY A 21 -9.61 -28.73 -11.35
C GLY A 21 -8.66 -28.30 -10.22
N LYS A 22 -7.53 -27.67 -10.59
CA LYS A 22 -6.57 -27.13 -9.60
C LYS A 22 -7.20 -25.95 -8.85
N VAL A 23 -7.66 -26.20 -7.63
CA VAL A 23 -8.25 -25.17 -6.77
C VAL A 23 -7.15 -24.22 -6.26
N ASP A 24 -7.06 -23.07 -6.93
CA ASP A 24 -6.22 -21.96 -6.49
C ASP A 24 -6.89 -21.22 -5.32
N LYS A 25 -6.11 -20.97 -4.26
CA LYS A 25 -6.54 -20.23 -3.08
C LYS A 25 -7.02 -18.83 -3.48
N MET A 26 -6.35 -18.21 -4.44
CA MET A 26 -6.64 -16.85 -4.88
C MET A 26 -8.01 -16.75 -5.56
N ARG A 27 -8.43 -17.79 -6.29
CA ARG A 27 -9.74 -17.86 -6.94
C ARG A 27 -10.87 -18.01 -5.93
N LEU A 28 -10.71 -18.90 -4.94
CA LEU A 28 -11.69 -19.04 -3.84
C LEU A 28 -11.88 -17.73 -3.05
N LEU A 29 -10.78 -17.03 -2.79
CA LEU A 29 -10.82 -15.72 -2.11
C LEU A 29 -11.60 -14.68 -2.92
N ASN A 30 -11.45 -14.68 -4.24
CA ASN A 30 -12.21 -13.77 -5.11
C ASN A 30 -13.71 -14.12 -5.09
N ILE A 31 -14.07 -15.40 -5.13
CA ILE A 31 -15.48 -15.83 -5.03
C ILE A 31 -16.08 -15.35 -3.70
N LEU A 32 -15.42 -15.64 -2.58
CA LEU A 32 -15.85 -15.16 -1.25
C LEU A 32 -16.02 -13.64 -1.22
N MET A 33 -15.11 -12.90 -1.85
CA MET A 33 -15.20 -11.44 -1.95
C MET A 33 -16.45 -10.98 -2.72
N GLN A 34 -16.75 -11.61 -3.87
CA GLN A 34 -17.95 -11.25 -4.62
C GLN A 34 -19.23 -11.62 -3.87
N LEU A 35 -19.27 -12.79 -3.21
CA LEU A 35 -20.42 -13.20 -2.40
C LEU A 35 -20.67 -12.23 -1.24
N ARG A 36 -19.61 -11.77 -0.56
CA ARG A 36 -19.70 -10.70 0.45
C ARG A 36 -20.22 -9.38 -0.12
N LYS A 37 -19.74 -8.96 -1.30
CA LYS A 37 -20.26 -7.75 -1.97
C LYS A 37 -21.76 -7.87 -2.22
N CYS A 38 -22.21 -9.05 -2.67
CA CYS A 38 -23.62 -9.31 -2.92
C CYS A 38 -24.48 -9.23 -1.64
N CYS A 39 -24.00 -9.76 -0.52
CA CYS A 39 -24.67 -9.67 0.78
C CYS A 39 -24.76 -8.22 1.29
N ASN A 40 -23.80 -7.37 0.94
CA ASN A 40 -23.81 -5.96 1.34
C ASN A 40 -24.78 -5.12 0.50
N HIS A 41 -24.58 -5.08 -0.83
CA HIS A 41 -25.50 -4.39 -1.73
C HIS A 41 -25.26 -4.79 -3.20
N PRO A 42 -26.31 -5.09 -4.00
CA PRO A 42 -26.15 -5.38 -5.43
C PRO A 42 -25.44 -4.26 -6.22
N TYR A 43 -25.62 -2.99 -5.87
CA TYR A 43 -24.98 -1.86 -6.58
C TYR A 43 -23.46 -1.78 -6.41
N LEU A 44 -22.86 -2.66 -5.61
CA LEU A 44 -21.41 -2.87 -5.63
C LEU A 44 -20.93 -3.58 -6.91
N PHE A 45 -21.86 -4.06 -7.75
CA PHE A 45 -21.61 -4.57 -9.08
C PHE A 45 -22.01 -3.54 -10.14
N ASP A 46 -21.12 -3.31 -11.10
CA ASP A 46 -21.39 -2.39 -12.19
C ASP A 46 -22.53 -2.95 -13.07
N GLY A 47 -23.55 -2.13 -13.34
CA GLY A 47 -24.73 -2.52 -14.11
C GLY A 47 -25.83 -3.24 -13.32
N ALA A 48 -25.72 -3.33 -11.98
CA ALA A 48 -26.80 -3.81 -11.13
C ALA A 48 -27.86 -2.74 -10.85
N GLU A 49 -27.48 -1.47 -10.87
CA GLU A 49 -28.40 -0.34 -10.68
C GLU A 49 -29.22 -0.10 -11.96
N PRO A 50 -30.55 0.08 -11.85
CA PRO A 50 -31.38 0.43 -13.00
C PRO A 50 -30.98 1.79 -13.57
N GLY A 51 -30.63 1.85 -14.86
CA GLY A 51 -30.30 3.12 -15.53
C GLY A 51 -29.40 2.94 -16.76
N PRO A 52 -29.01 4.05 -17.43
CA PRO A 52 -29.30 5.46 -17.10
C PRO A 52 -30.74 5.92 -17.40
N PRO A 53 -31.28 6.95 -16.71
CA PRO A 53 -30.62 7.76 -15.67
C PRO A 53 -30.61 7.08 -14.30
N TYR A 54 -29.48 7.19 -13.59
CA TYR A 54 -29.36 6.74 -12.20
C TYR A 54 -30.03 7.77 -11.29
N THR A 55 -31.00 7.35 -10.52
CA THR A 55 -31.76 8.18 -9.58
C THR A 55 -31.59 7.62 -8.18
N THR A 56 -31.49 8.44 -7.15
CA THR A 56 -31.49 7.95 -5.76
C THR A 56 -32.94 7.91 -5.27
N ASP A 57 -33.57 6.74 -5.36
CA ASP A 57 -34.96 6.52 -4.93
C ASP A 57 -35.08 5.26 -4.05
N GLU A 58 -36.30 4.85 -3.70
CA GLU A 58 -36.60 3.70 -2.80
C GLU A 58 -35.91 2.39 -3.19
N HIS A 59 -35.49 2.24 -4.45
CA HIS A 59 -34.76 1.09 -4.95
C HIS A 59 -33.39 0.89 -4.29
N ILE A 60 -32.79 1.91 -3.68
CA ILE A 60 -31.59 1.74 -2.85
C ILE A 60 -31.88 0.95 -1.56
N VAL A 61 -33.14 0.94 -1.11
CA VAL A 61 -33.57 0.25 0.11
C VAL A 61 -34.07 -1.15 -0.24
N TYR A 62 -35.11 -1.29 -1.07
CA TYR A 62 -35.77 -2.59 -1.27
C TYR A 62 -34.92 -3.62 -2.03
N ASN A 63 -33.86 -3.20 -2.73
CA ASN A 63 -32.96 -4.14 -3.41
C ASN A 63 -31.96 -4.82 -2.47
N CYS A 64 -31.86 -4.39 -1.21
CA CYS A 64 -30.98 -4.99 -0.21
C CYS A 64 -31.69 -5.20 1.13
N GLY A 65 -31.71 -6.44 1.62
CA GLY A 65 -32.34 -6.79 2.90
C GLY A 65 -31.74 -6.05 4.10
N LYS A 66 -30.41 -5.85 4.13
CA LYS A 66 -29.75 -5.06 5.18
C LYS A 66 -30.19 -3.60 5.17
N MET A 67 -30.39 -3.02 3.98
CA MET A 67 -30.88 -1.64 3.85
C MET A 67 -32.34 -1.50 4.30
N VAL A 68 -33.19 -2.49 4.01
CA VAL A 68 -34.58 -2.52 4.54
C VAL A 68 -34.59 -2.50 6.07
N ILE A 69 -33.77 -3.34 6.71
CA ILE A 69 -33.66 -3.38 8.18
C ILE A 69 -33.10 -2.05 8.71
N LEU A 70 -32.07 -1.50 8.07
CA LEU A 70 -31.45 -0.24 8.48
C LEU A 70 -32.43 0.95 8.35
N ASP A 71 -33.19 1.03 7.26
CA ASP A 71 -34.19 2.08 7.01
C ASP A 71 -35.34 2.04 8.02
N LYS A 72 -35.69 0.84 8.46
CA LYS A 72 -36.65 0.59 9.52
C LYS A 72 -36.08 0.93 10.93
N LEU A 73 -34.81 0.59 11.20
CA LEU A 73 -34.15 0.77 12.50
C LEU A 73 -33.78 2.24 12.81
N LEU A 74 -33.22 2.97 11.84
CA LEU A 74 -32.69 4.33 12.05
C LEU A 74 -33.75 5.34 12.53
N PRO A 75 -35.00 5.37 12.02
CA PRO A 75 -36.05 6.25 12.54
C PRO A 75 -36.37 6.00 14.01
N LYS A 76 -36.46 4.72 14.44
CA LYS A 76 -36.70 4.36 15.85
C LYS A 76 -35.56 4.87 16.74
N LEU A 77 -34.32 4.70 16.31
CA LEU A 77 -33.14 5.19 17.05
C LEU A 77 -33.09 6.72 17.12
N LYS A 78 -33.46 7.41 16.04
CA LYS A 78 -33.54 8.87 16.01
C LYS A 78 -34.62 9.40 16.94
N ALA A 79 -35.79 8.76 16.98
CA ALA A 79 -36.88 9.10 17.90
C ALA A 79 -36.49 8.90 19.38
N GLN A 80 -35.65 7.91 19.67
CA GLN A 80 -35.08 7.67 21.01
C GLN A 80 -33.96 8.66 21.40
N GLY A 81 -33.52 9.53 20.48
CA GLY A 81 -32.38 10.43 20.71
C GLY A 81 -31.05 9.70 20.87
N SER A 82 -30.91 8.52 20.25
CA SER A 82 -29.66 7.78 20.15
C SER A 82 -28.81 8.31 19.00
N ARG A 83 -27.49 8.14 19.10
CA ARG A 83 -26.53 8.40 18.00
C ARG A 83 -25.92 7.10 17.52
N VAL A 84 -25.74 6.99 16.21
CA VAL A 84 -25.45 5.71 15.56
C VAL A 84 -24.10 5.77 14.83
N LEU A 85 -23.22 4.81 15.13
CA LEU A 85 -22.01 4.54 14.35
C LEU A 85 -22.30 3.40 13.38
N ILE A 86 -22.02 3.56 12.10
CA ILE A 86 -22.13 2.50 11.09
C ILE A 86 -20.72 2.14 10.63
N PHE A 87 -20.32 0.89 10.88
CA PHE A 87 -19.06 0.35 10.39
C PHE A 87 -19.29 -0.53 9.17
N SER A 88 -18.45 -0.35 8.16
CA SER A 88 -18.40 -1.21 6.96
C SER A 88 -16.95 -1.49 6.56
N GLN A 89 -16.68 -2.68 6.05
CA GLN A 89 -15.37 -3.03 5.50
C GLN A 89 -15.14 -2.41 4.12
N MET A 90 -16.21 -2.20 3.35
CA MET A 90 -16.14 -1.74 1.97
C MET A 90 -16.40 -0.23 1.90
N THR A 91 -15.40 0.56 1.51
CA THR A 91 -15.58 2.03 1.37
C THR A 91 -16.65 2.38 0.35
N ARG A 92 -16.80 1.59 -0.73
CA ARG A 92 -17.90 1.77 -1.70
C ARG A 92 -19.29 1.57 -1.10
N MET A 93 -19.42 0.78 -0.04
CA MET A 93 -20.69 0.67 0.68
C MET A 93 -20.99 1.96 1.46
N LEU A 94 -19.96 2.66 1.94
CA LEU A 94 -20.13 3.97 2.57
C LEU A 94 -20.62 5.01 1.56
N ASP A 95 -20.19 4.93 0.30
CA ASP A 95 -20.72 5.78 -0.79
C ASP A 95 -22.24 5.54 -0.98
N ILE A 96 -22.69 4.29 -0.99
CA ILE A 96 -24.12 3.94 -1.11
C ILE A 96 -24.92 4.44 0.11
N LEU A 97 -24.35 4.28 1.32
CA LEU A 97 -24.98 4.77 2.55
C LEU A 97 -25.04 6.30 2.58
N GLU A 98 -24.06 6.99 2.00
CA GLU A 98 -24.02 8.44 1.86
C GLU A 98 -25.18 8.93 0.99
N ASP A 99 -25.39 8.33 -0.18
CA ASP A 99 -26.53 8.63 -1.06
C ASP A 99 -27.88 8.41 -0.34
N TYR A 100 -28.00 7.29 0.38
CA TYR A 100 -29.18 6.99 1.20
C TYR A 100 -29.40 8.03 2.32
N CYS A 101 -28.34 8.45 3.02
CA CYS A 101 -28.43 9.46 4.08
C CYS A 101 -28.84 10.83 3.53
N LEU A 102 -28.32 11.21 2.35
CA LEU A 102 -28.71 12.45 1.66
C LEU A 102 -30.18 12.42 1.27
N TRP A 103 -30.65 11.31 0.70
CA TRP A 103 -32.05 11.12 0.32
C TRP A 103 -33.00 11.19 1.54
N ARG A 104 -32.70 10.47 2.63
CA ARG A 104 -33.48 10.50 3.89
C ARG A 104 -33.21 11.74 4.76
N ARG A 105 -32.31 12.64 4.35
CA ARG A 105 -31.90 13.86 5.07
C ARG A 105 -31.38 13.60 6.50
N TYR A 106 -30.55 12.57 6.67
CA TYR A 106 -29.82 12.34 7.91
C TYR A 106 -28.50 13.12 7.92
N GLY A 107 -28.25 13.90 8.97
CA GLY A 107 -26.94 14.52 9.17
C GLY A 107 -25.90 13.46 9.52
N TYR A 108 -24.82 13.38 8.75
CA TYR A 108 -23.77 12.37 8.93
C TYR A 108 -22.36 12.97 8.90
N CYS A 109 -21.41 12.21 9.46
CA CYS A 109 -19.97 12.35 9.25
C CYS A 109 -19.43 11.05 8.63
N ARG A 110 -18.37 11.16 7.83
CA ARG A 110 -17.70 10.02 7.18
C ARG A 110 -16.21 10.03 7.51
N LEU A 111 -15.67 8.87 7.86
CA LEU A 111 -14.25 8.67 8.09
C LEU A 111 -13.80 7.37 7.43
N ASP A 112 -13.00 7.52 6.38
CA ASP A 112 -12.35 6.42 5.69
C ASP A 112 -10.82 6.52 5.77
N GLY A 113 -10.14 5.54 5.20
CA GLY A 113 -8.67 5.49 5.22
C GLY A 113 -8.00 6.57 4.37
N GLN A 114 -8.76 7.32 3.56
CA GLN A 114 -8.24 8.36 2.67
C GLN A 114 -8.49 9.76 3.20
N THR A 115 -9.35 9.92 4.23
CA THR A 115 -9.62 11.21 4.87
C THR A 115 -8.35 11.82 5.47
N PRO A 116 -7.97 13.06 5.09
CA PRO A 116 -6.84 13.79 5.69
C PRO A 116 -6.95 13.92 7.21
N HIS A 117 -5.81 14.03 7.89
CA HIS A 117 -5.77 14.08 9.36
C HIS A 117 -6.54 15.28 9.95
N GLU A 118 -6.49 16.44 9.29
CA GLU A 118 -7.20 17.65 9.73
C GLU A 118 -8.72 17.47 9.65
N GLU A 119 -9.22 17.00 8.50
CA GLU A 119 -10.65 16.72 8.29
C GLU A 119 -11.19 15.62 9.21
N ARG A 120 -10.35 14.62 9.49
CA ARG A 120 -10.65 13.56 10.47
C ARG A 120 -10.92 14.18 11.84
N THR A 121 -10.02 15.04 12.31
CA THR A 121 -10.12 15.67 13.63
C THR A 121 -11.34 16.59 13.69
N LEU A 122 -11.60 17.34 12.62
CA LEU A 122 -12.79 18.18 12.49
C LEU A 122 -14.08 17.36 12.61
N SER A 123 -14.19 16.26 11.87
CA SER A 123 -15.38 15.39 11.86
C SER A 123 -15.64 14.74 13.22
N ILE A 124 -14.57 14.29 13.91
CA ILE A 124 -14.66 13.74 15.26
C ILE A 124 -15.14 14.80 16.25
N ASN A 125 -14.57 16.01 16.19
CA ASN A 125 -14.94 17.11 17.08
C ASN A 125 -16.39 17.57 16.81
N GLU A 126 -16.80 17.63 15.55
CA GLU A 126 -18.16 18.01 15.15
C GLU A 126 -19.19 17.01 15.68
N PHE A 127 -18.91 15.71 15.56
CA PHE A 127 -19.81 14.66 16.09
C PHE A 127 -19.85 14.63 17.63
N ASN A 128 -18.71 14.84 18.28
CA ASN A 128 -18.61 14.85 19.74
C ASN A 128 -19.09 16.16 20.40
N LYS A 129 -19.28 17.23 19.62
CA LYS A 129 -19.76 18.52 20.12
C LYS A 129 -21.10 18.34 20.86
N PRO A 130 -21.31 19.02 22.00
CA PRO A 130 -22.63 19.03 22.65
C PRO A 130 -23.67 19.58 21.67
N ASN A 131 -24.82 18.92 21.58
CA ASN A 131 -25.90 19.25 20.64
C ASN A 131 -25.48 19.25 19.17
N SER A 132 -24.58 18.33 18.78
CA SER A 132 -24.27 18.10 17.36
C SER A 132 -25.53 17.71 16.57
N GLU A 133 -25.67 18.28 15.37
CA GLU A 133 -26.74 17.93 14.43
C GLU A 133 -26.47 16.60 13.71
N LYS A 134 -25.27 16.03 13.90
CA LYS A 134 -24.83 14.79 13.26
C LYS A 134 -25.42 13.59 14.00
N PHE A 135 -26.32 12.89 13.34
CA PHE A 135 -26.99 11.68 13.84
C PHE A 135 -26.16 10.42 13.57
N LEU A 136 -25.56 10.34 12.38
CA LEU A 136 -24.80 9.18 11.90
C LEU A 136 -23.31 9.48 11.82
N PHE A 137 -22.48 8.50 12.17
CA PHE A 137 -21.07 8.50 11.81
C PHE A 137 -20.75 7.21 11.06
N MET A 138 -20.41 7.34 9.78
CA MET A 138 -20.01 6.23 8.93
C MET A 138 -18.48 6.06 8.96
N LEU A 139 -18.02 4.86 9.32
CA LEU A 139 -16.59 4.56 9.42
C LEU A 139 -16.25 3.30 8.62
N SER A 140 -15.09 3.31 7.98
CA SER A 140 -14.50 2.05 7.56
C SER A 140 -13.91 1.33 8.77
N THR A 141 -14.13 0.02 8.92
CA THR A 141 -13.70 -0.71 10.14
C THR A 141 -12.20 -0.56 10.41
N ARG A 142 -11.37 -0.47 9.36
CA ARG A 142 -9.94 -0.20 9.48
C ARG A 142 -9.60 1.21 9.92
N ALA A 143 -10.26 2.23 9.37
CA ALA A 143 -10.00 3.61 9.79
C ALA A 143 -10.55 3.88 11.21
N GLY A 144 -11.63 3.18 11.59
CA GLY A 144 -12.18 3.17 12.94
C GLY A 144 -11.24 2.53 13.97
N GLY A 145 -10.43 1.53 13.58
CA GLY A 145 -9.43 0.89 14.45
C GLY A 145 -8.23 1.76 14.86
N LEU A 146 -8.12 3.00 14.37
CA LEU A 146 -6.95 3.88 14.58
C LEU A 146 -6.99 4.67 15.91
N GLY A 147 -7.65 4.16 16.96
CA GLY A 147 -7.55 4.76 18.30
C GLY A 147 -8.46 5.96 18.59
N ILE A 148 -9.43 6.27 17.72
CA ILE A 148 -10.35 7.41 17.88
C ILE A 148 -11.32 7.22 19.07
N ASN A 149 -11.91 8.33 19.56
CA ASN A 149 -12.89 8.31 20.66
C ASN A 149 -14.23 8.90 20.19
N LEU A 150 -15.28 8.07 20.18
CA LEU A 150 -16.63 8.42 19.78
C LEU A 150 -17.63 8.03 20.89
N ALA A 151 -17.25 8.27 22.15
CA ALA A 151 -18.05 7.96 23.35
C ALA A 151 -19.41 8.70 23.42
N THR A 152 -19.70 9.55 22.45
CA THR A 152 -20.94 10.29 22.34
C THR A 152 -22.05 9.49 21.64
N ALA A 153 -21.69 8.43 20.89
CA ALA A 153 -22.61 7.49 20.27
C ALA A 153 -22.89 6.27 21.15
N ASP A 154 -24.17 5.92 21.28
CA ASP A 154 -24.66 4.80 22.10
C ASP A 154 -25.10 3.59 21.27
N VAL A 155 -25.16 3.71 19.94
CA VAL A 155 -25.49 2.59 19.06
C VAL A 155 -24.38 2.36 18.05
N VAL A 156 -24.00 1.09 17.88
CA VAL A 156 -23.04 0.64 16.88
C VAL A 156 -23.73 -0.36 15.96
N VAL A 157 -23.69 -0.11 14.65
CA VAL A 157 -24.17 -1.02 13.61
C VAL A 157 -22.97 -1.53 12.83
N LEU A 158 -22.71 -2.82 12.91
CA LEU A 158 -21.75 -3.51 12.03
C LEU A 158 -22.51 -3.98 10.79
N PHE A 159 -22.32 -3.28 9.67
CA PHE A 159 -23.00 -3.61 8.42
C PHE A 159 -22.48 -4.91 7.83
N ASP A 160 -21.17 -5.14 7.96
CA ASP A 160 -20.52 -6.41 7.67
C ASP A 160 -19.34 -6.69 8.61
N SER A 161 -19.11 -7.97 8.91
CA SER A 161 -18.09 -8.40 9.86
C SER A 161 -16.72 -8.63 9.23
N ASP A 162 -15.67 -8.34 9.99
CA ASP A 162 -14.31 -8.76 9.64
C ASP A 162 -14.13 -10.27 9.82
N TRP A 163 -13.12 -10.83 9.16
CA TRP A 163 -12.67 -12.20 9.42
C TRP A 163 -12.02 -12.34 10.79
N ASN A 164 -11.44 -11.25 11.31
CA ASN A 164 -10.84 -11.20 12.62
C ASN A 164 -11.83 -10.57 13.64
N PRO A 165 -12.36 -11.34 14.61
CA PRO A 165 -13.31 -10.82 15.60
C PRO A 165 -12.76 -9.65 16.42
N GLN A 166 -11.43 -9.58 16.61
CA GLN A 166 -10.78 -8.50 17.35
C GLN A 166 -10.93 -7.13 16.68
N VAL A 167 -11.02 -7.10 15.34
CA VAL A 167 -11.20 -5.86 14.58
C VAL A 167 -12.61 -5.30 14.82
N ASP A 168 -13.63 -6.17 14.81
CA ASP A 168 -14.99 -5.80 15.16
C ASP A 168 -15.09 -5.35 16.63
N LEU A 169 -14.44 -6.05 17.56
CA LEU A 169 -14.43 -5.68 18.99
C LEU A 169 -13.80 -4.29 19.20
N GLN A 170 -12.68 -4.01 18.52
CA GLN A 170 -12.03 -2.70 18.57
C GLN A 170 -12.92 -1.58 18.01
N ALA A 171 -13.75 -1.89 17.02
CA ALA A 171 -14.74 -0.96 16.47
C ALA A 171 -15.86 -0.67 17.49
N MET A 172 -16.35 -1.69 18.20
CA MET A 172 -17.32 -1.53 19.30
C MET A 172 -16.75 -0.64 20.43
N ASP A 173 -15.48 -0.83 20.79
CA ASP A 173 -14.76 -0.04 21.80
C ASP A 173 -14.60 1.45 21.42
N ARG A 174 -14.96 1.86 20.21
CA ARG A 174 -15.00 3.29 19.85
C ARG A 174 -16.15 4.03 20.54
N ALA A 175 -17.27 3.34 20.73
CA ALA A 175 -18.45 3.81 21.44
C ALA A 175 -18.48 3.30 22.88
N HIS A 176 -18.20 2.01 23.08
CA HIS A 176 -18.11 1.37 24.39
C HIS A 176 -16.77 1.71 25.06
N ARG A 177 -16.67 2.96 25.51
CA ARG A 177 -15.45 3.52 26.11
C ARG A 177 -15.77 4.36 27.34
N ILE A 178 -14.79 4.49 28.23
CA ILE A 178 -14.84 5.42 29.37
C ILE A 178 -15.19 6.82 28.85
N GLY A 179 -16.33 7.34 29.29
CA GLY A 179 -16.91 8.61 28.83
C GLY A 179 -18.33 8.48 28.27
N GLN A 180 -18.76 7.27 27.87
CA GLN A 180 -20.14 7.02 27.50
C GLN A 180 -21.02 6.89 28.75
N THR A 181 -22.20 7.50 28.71
CA THR A 181 -23.19 7.55 29.80
C THR A 181 -24.43 6.68 29.54
N LYS A 182 -24.75 6.41 28.27
CA LYS A 182 -25.86 5.55 27.86
C LYS A 182 -25.41 4.09 27.66
N ALA A 183 -26.32 3.14 27.80
CA ALA A 183 -26.05 1.74 27.48
C ALA A 183 -25.74 1.58 25.98
N VAL A 184 -24.59 0.98 25.66
CA VAL A 184 -24.16 0.80 24.27
C VAL A 184 -24.84 -0.43 23.67
N ARG A 185 -25.60 -0.24 22.59
CA ARG A 185 -26.25 -1.32 21.84
C ARG A 185 -25.47 -1.60 20.56
N VAL A 186 -25.15 -2.87 20.31
CA VAL A 186 -24.40 -3.30 19.13
C VAL A 186 -25.28 -4.19 18.26
N PHE A 187 -25.58 -3.74 17.05
CA PHE A 187 -26.32 -4.49 16.05
C PHE A 187 -25.35 -5.02 14.99
N ARG A 188 -25.26 -6.35 14.85
CA ARG A 188 -24.49 -6.99 13.77
C ARG A 188 -25.47 -7.51 12.71
N LEU A 189 -25.40 -6.95 11.51
CA LEU A 189 -26.25 -7.39 10.41
C LEU A 189 -25.62 -8.62 9.73
N ILE A 190 -26.37 -9.73 9.69
CA ILE A 190 -25.93 -11.00 9.13
C ILE A 190 -26.97 -11.45 8.10
N THR A 191 -26.53 -11.76 6.89
CA THR A 191 -27.42 -12.34 5.88
C THR A 191 -27.54 -13.85 6.10
N GLU A 192 -28.73 -14.31 6.51
CA GLU A 192 -29.00 -15.73 6.80
C GLU A 192 -28.76 -16.62 5.57
N ASN A 193 -28.31 -17.86 5.80
CA ASN A 193 -28.06 -18.87 4.76
C ASN A 193 -27.02 -18.44 3.70
N THR A 194 -26.09 -17.55 4.06
CA THR A 194 -25.01 -17.11 3.16
C THR A 194 -23.63 -17.41 3.74
N VAL A 195 -22.59 -17.03 3.00
CA VAL A 195 -21.20 -17.05 3.50
C VAL A 195 -21.01 -16.20 4.76
N GLU A 196 -21.82 -15.16 4.99
CA GLU A 196 -21.65 -14.27 6.17
C GLU A 196 -21.91 -14.99 7.49
N GLU A 197 -22.90 -15.87 7.54
CA GLU A 197 -23.23 -16.64 8.73
C GLU A 197 -22.05 -17.49 9.19
N ARG A 198 -21.40 -18.20 8.25
CA ARG A 198 -20.20 -19.01 8.52
C ARG A 198 -19.00 -18.18 8.95
N ILE A 199 -18.86 -16.96 8.42
CA ILE A 199 -17.80 -16.05 8.84
C ILE A 199 -17.99 -15.66 10.30
N VAL A 200 -19.22 -15.36 10.71
CA VAL A 200 -19.54 -14.96 12.09
C VAL A 200 -19.37 -16.13 13.06
N GLU A 201 -19.92 -17.30 12.75
CA GLU A 201 -19.75 -18.51 13.58
C GLU A 201 -18.27 -18.77 13.88
N ARG A 202 -17.43 -18.69 12.85
CA ARG A 202 -15.99 -18.87 13.00
C ARG A 202 -15.34 -17.77 13.83
N ALA A 203 -15.72 -16.52 13.58
CA ALA A 203 -15.20 -15.39 14.34
C ALA A 203 -15.50 -15.55 15.84
N GLU A 204 -16.67 -16.08 16.20
CA GLU A 204 -17.04 -16.37 17.58
C GLU A 204 -16.29 -17.56 18.18
N VAL A 205 -16.13 -18.66 17.44
CA VAL A 205 -15.27 -19.79 17.85
C VAL A 205 -13.85 -19.31 18.11
N LYS A 206 -13.32 -18.44 17.24
CA LYS A 206 -11.99 -17.87 17.40
C LYS A 206 -11.89 -16.96 18.63
N LEU A 207 -12.88 -16.12 18.88
CA LEU A 207 -12.92 -15.26 20.08
C LEU A 207 -12.96 -16.08 21.37
N ARG A 208 -13.69 -17.20 21.39
CA ARG A 208 -13.70 -18.17 22.49
C ARG A 208 -12.33 -18.80 22.70
N LEU A 209 -11.71 -19.29 21.63
CA LEU A 209 -10.37 -19.86 21.68
C LEU A 209 -9.34 -18.85 22.20
N ASP A 210 -9.38 -17.60 21.73
CA ASP A 210 -8.50 -16.52 22.20
C ASP A 210 -8.66 -16.30 23.72
N THR A 211 -9.90 -16.31 24.22
CA THR A 211 -10.19 -16.16 25.66
C THR A 211 -9.59 -17.31 26.49
N VAL A 212 -9.73 -18.55 26.01
CA VAL A 212 -9.16 -19.75 26.67
C VAL A 212 -7.63 -19.72 26.63
N VAL A 213 -7.03 -19.32 25.51
CA VAL A 213 -5.57 -19.23 25.35
C VAL A 213 -4.98 -18.17 26.29
N ILE A 214 -5.63 -17.02 26.45
CA ILE A 214 -5.23 -15.97 27.40
C ILE A 214 -5.25 -16.50 28.85
N GLN A 215 -6.29 -17.25 29.24
CA GLN A 215 -6.38 -17.85 30.58
C GLN A 215 -5.29 -18.91 30.84
N GLN A 216 -4.88 -19.66 29.81
CA GLN A 216 -3.86 -20.70 29.93
C GLN A 216 -2.41 -20.19 29.83
N GLY A 217 -2.19 -18.87 29.59
CA GLY A 217 -0.85 -18.25 29.57
C GLY A 217 0.09 -18.77 28.48
N ARG A 218 -0.41 -19.56 27.52
CA ARG A 218 0.39 -20.08 26.40
C ARG A 218 0.25 -19.13 25.22
N LEU A 219 1.32 -18.43 24.88
CA LEU A 219 1.45 -17.71 23.61
C LEU A 219 1.53 -18.73 22.47
N VAL A 220 0.38 -19.23 22.03
CA VAL A 220 0.30 -19.98 20.78
C VAL A 220 0.05 -18.95 19.68
N ASP A 221 1.01 -18.78 18.79
CA ASP A 221 0.89 -18.03 17.53
C ASP A 221 -0.12 -18.72 16.59
N ALA A 222 -1.36 -18.88 17.03
CA ALA A 222 -2.45 -19.46 16.27
C ALA A 222 -3.12 -18.39 15.40
N GLN A 223 -2.33 -17.64 14.62
CA GLN A 223 -2.83 -17.06 13.38
C GLN A 223 -2.99 -18.18 12.34
N SER A 224 -3.85 -19.16 12.62
CA SER A 224 -4.27 -20.13 11.62
C SER A 224 -5.08 -19.39 10.57
N LYS A 225 -4.42 -19.06 9.45
CA LYS A 225 -5.07 -18.47 8.28
C LYS A 225 -6.04 -19.48 7.69
N MET A 226 -7.22 -19.02 7.27
CA MET A 226 -8.26 -19.84 6.67
C MET A 226 -7.73 -20.80 5.58
N GLY A 227 -8.03 -22.09 5.75
CA GLY A 227 -7.61 -23.18 4.88
C GLY A 227 -8.39 -23.20 3.56
N LYS A 228 -7.88 -23.92 2.54
CA LYS A 228 -8.57 -24.05 1.23
C LYS A 228 -9.90 -24.80 1.35
N GLU A 229 -9.90 -25.93 2.05
CA GLU A 229 -11.08 -26.77 2.27
C GLU A 229 -12.16 -26.02 3.07
N GLU A 230 -11.73 -25.22 4.03
CA GLU A 230 -12.63 -24.42 4.86
C GLU A 230 -13.35 -23.32 4.05
N MET A 231 -12.63 -22.62 3.17
CA MET A 231 -13.27 -21.66 2.25
C MET A 231 -14.30 -22.33 1.34
N LEU A 232 -13.98 -23.52 0.87
CA LEU A 232 -14.87 -24.30 0.02
C LEU A 232 -16.14 -24.69 0.78
N GLY A 233 -16.01 -25.15 2.03
CA GLY A 233 -17.14 -25.47 2.90
C GLY A 233 -18.06 -24.27 3.15
N MET A 234 -17.48 -23.08 3.40
CA MET A 234 -18.26 -21.85 3.55
C MET A 234 -19.06 -21.50 2.30
N ILE A 235 -18.45 -21.63 1.11
CA ILE A 235 -19.12 -21.32 -0.16
C ILE A 235 -20.24 -22.32 -0.44
N ARG A 236 -20.01 -23.62 -0.21
CA ARG A 236 -21.00 -24.68 -0.45
C ARG A 236 -22.24 -24.52 0.42
N HIS A 237 -22.07 -24.24 1.70
CA HIS A 237 -23.17 -23.99 2.63
C HIS A 237 -24.14 -22.90 2.13
N GLY A 238 -23.59 -21.78 1.65
CA GLY A 238 -24.42 -20.70 1.10
C GLY A 238 -25.00 -21.01 -0.28
N ALA A 239 -24.41 -21.95 -1.04
CA ALA A 239 -24.91 -22.35 -2.34
C ALA A 239 -26.17 -23.21 -2.21
N ASP A 240 -26.14 -24.25 -1.37
CA ASP A 240 -27.21 -25.23 -1.25
C ASP A 240 -28.55 -24.58 -0.84
N HIS A 241 -28.51 -23.67 0.13
CA HIS A 241 -29.71 -22.96 0.60
C HIS A 241 -30.23 -21.90 -0.38
N ILE A 242 -29.35 -21.22 -1.12
CA ILE A 242 -29.76 -20.19 -2.08
C ILE A 242 -30.34 -20.81 -3.36
N PHE A 243 -29.81 -21.96 -3.81
CA PHE A 243 -30.41 -22.69 -4.93
C PHE A 243 -31.77 -23.30 -4.56
N ALA A 244 -31.99 -23.68 -3.30
CA ALA A 244 -33.27 -24.18 -2.81
C ALA A 244 -34.33 -23.09 -2.59
N SER A 245 -33.93 -21.84 -2.32
CA SER A 245 -34.84 -20.74 -2.02
C SER A 245 -35.10 -19.88 -3.27
N LYS A 246 -36.18 -20.19 -4.00
CA LYS A 246 -36.55 -19.39 -5.20
C LYS A 246 -37.18 -18.04 -4.90
N GLU A 247 -37.75 -17.82 -3.72
CA GLU A 247 -38.34 -16.54 -3.31
C GLU A 247 -38.17 -16.37 -1.80
N SER A 248 -37.28 -15.48 -1.37
CA SER A 248 -37.31 -14.94 0.00
C SER A 248 -38.01 -13.59 -0.07
N GLU A 249 -39.32 -13.60 0.15
CA GLU A 249 -40.04 -12.37 0.47
C GLU A 249 -39.52 -11.90 1.83
N ILE A 250 -39.01 -10.67 1.89
CA ILE A 250 -38.84 -9.99 3.16
C ILE A 250 -40.26 -9.76 3.65
N THR A 251 -40.73 -10.64 4.52
CA THR A 251 -42.00 -10.48 5.19
C THR A 251 -41.98 -9.13 5.90
N ASP A 252 -43.12 -8.44 5.91
CA ASP A 252 -43.29 -7.16 6.60
C ASP A 252 -43.35 -7.37 8.12
N GLU A 253 -42.46 -8.24 8.64
CA GLU A 253 -42.27 -8.51 10.04
C GLU A 253 -41.86 -7.21 10.74
N ASP A 254 -42.54 -6.92 11.85
CA ASP A 254 -42.19 -5.82 12.73
C ASP A 254 -40.74 -5.98 13.17
N ILE A 255 -39.97 -4.89 13.10
CA ILE A 255 -38.55 -4.84 13.50
C ILE A 255 -38.36 -5.44 14.90
N ASP A 256 -39.33 -5.24 15.78
CA ASP A 256 -39.27 -5.69 17.16
C ASP A 256 -39.28 -7.23 17.24
N ALA A 257 -40.03 -7.91 16.35
CA ALA A 257 -39.98 -9.37 16.23
C ALA A 257 -38.65 -9.87 15.65
N ILE A 258 -38.07 -9.13 14.69
CA ILE A 258 -36.75 -9.44 14.13
C ILE A 258 -35.66 -9.30 15.20
N LEU A 259 -35.73 -8.25 16.03
CA LEU A 259 -34.81 -8.02 17.14
C LEU A 259 -34.92 -9.13 18.19
N GLU A 260 -36.13 -9.50 18.60
CA GLU A 260 -36.37 -10.59 19.56
C GLU A 260 -35.85 -11.94 19.02
N LYS A 261 -36.11 -12.24 17.75
CA LYS A 261 -35.58 -13.44 17.09
C LYS A 261 -34.05 -13.43 17.02
N GLY A 262 -33.46 -12.27 16.76
CA GLY A 262 -32.01 -12.07 16.74
C GLY A 262 -31.35 -12.26 18.10
N GLU A 263 -31.96 -11.74 19.17
CA GLU A 263 -31.49 -11.95 20.55
C GLU A 263 -31.53 -13.43 20.93
N ARG A 264 -32.65 -14.12 20.65
CA ARG A 264 -32.77 -15.56 20.92
C ARG A 264 -31.71 -16.39 20.18
N LYS A 265 -31.49 -16.15 18.88
CA LYS A 265 -30.45 -16.85 18.10
C LYS A 265 -29.04 -16.59 18.65
N THR A 266 -28.78 -15.37 19.12
CA THR A 266 -27.48 -15.01 19.72
C THR A 266 -27.25 -15.76 21.03
N GLU A 267 -28.28 -15.89 21.86
CA GLU A 267 -28.23 -16.68 23.10
C GLU A 267 -28.08 -18.19 22.82
N GLU A 268 -28.79 -18.73 21.83
CA GLU A 268 -28.64 -20.12 21.39
C GLU A 268 -27.21 -20.41 20.89
N LEU A 269 -26.62 -19.52 20.10
CA LEU A 269 -25.25 -19.68 19.62
C LEU A 269 -24.24 -19.59 20.76
N LYS A 270 -24.43 -18.63 21.68
CA LYS A 270 -23.59 -18.48 22.87
C LYS A 270 -23.65 -19.72 23.76
N THR A 271 -24.83 -20.24 24.05
CA THR A 271 -25.02 -21.46 24.87
C THR A 271 -24.43 -22.70 24.17
N LYS A 272 -24.59 -22.83 22.85
CA LYS A 272 -23.95 -23.89 22.06
C LYS A 272 -22.42 -23.82 22.17
N LEU A 273 -21.83 -22.63 22.05
CA LEU A 273 -20.39 -22.40 22.21
C LEU A 273 -19.90 -22.60 23.66
N GLU A 274 -20.77 -22.43 24.67
CA GLU A 274 -20.47 -22.76 26.07
C GLU A 274 -20.46 -24.26 26.34
N SER A 275 -21.37 -24.98 25.70
CA SER A 275 -21.48 -26.43 25.84
C SER A 275 -20.34 -27.19 25.15
N LEU A 276 -19.72 -26.59 24.13
CA LEU A 276 -18.58 -27.17 23.41
C LEU A 276 -17.30 -27.03 24.26
N GLY A 277 -16.83 -28.14 24.82
CA GLY A 277 -15.62 -28.19 25.66
C GLY A 277 -14.32 -27.79 24.93
N GLU A 278 -13.29 -27.41 25.71
CA GLU A 278 -12.01 -26.87 25.20
C GLU A 278 -11.30 -27.76 24.17
N SER A 279 -11.40 -29.08 24.32
CA SER A 279 -10.80 -30.07 23.40
C SER A 279 -11.57 -30.17 22.08
N SER A 280 -12.89 -30.02 22.09
CA SER A 280 -13.73 -30.05 20.89
C SER A 280 -13.63 -28.75 20.08
N LEU A 281 -13.44 -27.60 20.74
CA LEU A 281 -13.24 -26.31 20.06
C LEU A 281 -11.94 -26.26 19.23
N ARG A 282 -10.90 -26.98 19.65
CA ARG A 282 -9.64 -27.10 18.89
C ARG A 282 -9.78 -27.96 17.63
N ASN A 283 -10.69 -28.94 17.65
CA ASN A 283 -10.93 -29.87 16.55
C ASN A 283 -12.21 -29.55 15.77
N PHE A 284 -12.74 -28.33 15.89
CA PHE A 284 -13.98 -27.94 15.21
C PHE A 284 -13.75 -27.76 13.71
N THR A 285 -13.79 -28.87 12.97
CA THR A 285 -13.99 -28.92 11.53
C THR A 285 -15.47 -29.18 11.28
N LEU A 286 -16.17 -28.20 10.70
CA LEU A 286 -17.56 -28.34 10.28
C LEU A 286 -17.65 -29.28 9.08
N ASP A 287 -17.95 -30.55 9.33
CA ASP A 287 -18.24 -31.52 8.28
C ASP A 287 -19.47 -31.07 7.49
N THR A 288 -19.27 -30.72 6.22
CA THR A 288 -20.34 -30.44 5.26
C THR A 288 -20.52 -31.70 4.40
N PRO A 289 -21.75 -32.21 4.20
CA PRO A 289 -21.98 -33.35 3.28
C PRO A 289 -21.45 -33.03 1.88
N GLN A 290 -20.70 -33.95 1.28
CA GLN A 290 -20.15 -33.82 -0.07
C GLN A 290 -21.19 -34.13 -1.16
N GLU A 291 -22.33 -33.45 -1.15
CA GLU A 291 -23.26 -33.53 -2.29
C GLU A 291 -22.79 -32.63 -3.45
N SER A 292 -22.86 -33.16 -4.67
CA SER A 292 -22.39 -32.49 -5.88
C SER A 292 -23.42 -31.47 -6.37
N VAL A 293 -23.04 -30.19 -6.52
CA VAL A 293 -23.92 -29.06 -6.94
C VAL A 293 -24.40 -29.20 -8.40
N TYR A 294 -23.93 -30.18 -9.17
CA TYR A 294 -24.33 -30.40 -10.57
C TYR A 294 -25.70 -31.07 -10.74
N LYS A 295 -26.27 -31.69 -9.69
CA LYS A 295 -27.54 -32.41 -9.76
C LYS A 295 -28.59 -31.67 -8.93
N PHE A 296 -29.63 -31.17 -9.59
CA PHE A 296 -30.74 -30.49 -8.94
C PHE A 296 -32.07 -30.94 -9.58
N GLU A 297 -33.03 -31.35 -8.76
CA GLU A 297 -34.36 -31.86 -9.18
C GLU A 297 -34.36 -32.97 -10.26
N GLY A 298 -33.30 -33.79 -10.34
CA GLY A 298 -33.20 -34.85 -11.35
C GLY A 298 -32.71 -34.38 -12.72
N GLU A 299 -32.38 -33.09 -12.89
CA GLU A 299 -31.76 -32.55 -14.10
C GLU A 299 -30.26 -32.23 -13.87
N ASP A 300 -29.42 -32.55 -14.87
CA ASP A 300 -27.98 -32.28 -14.89
C ASP A 300 -27.72 -30.94 -15.62
N TYR A 301 -27.27 -29.93 -14.88
CA TYR A 301 -27.11 -28.57 -15.40
C TYR A 301 -25.89 -28.37 -16.33
N ARG A 302 -25.15 -29.44 -16.63
CA ARG A 302 -24.07 -29.42 -17.64
C ARG A 302 -24.55 -29.12 -19.06
N GLU A 303 -25.81 -29.41 -19.39
CA GLU A 303 -26.29 -29.30 -20.79
C GLU A 303 -26.67 -27.89 -21.23
N LYS A 304 -27.05 -26.99 -20.30
CA LYS A 304 -27.40 -25.58 -20.63
C LYS A 304 -26.22 -24.74 -21.12
N GLN A 305 -25.00 -25.25 -21.03
CA GLN A 305 -23.81 -24.60 -21.59
C GLN A 305 -23.68 -24.78 -23.11
N LYS A 306 -24.45 -25.70 -23.74
CA LYS A 306 -24.32 -26.03 -25.18
C LYS A 306 -25.36 -25.38 -26.10
N SER A 307 -26.39 -24.72 -25.58
CA SER A 307 -27.51 -24.19 -26.37
C SER A 307 -27.69 -22.68 -26.14
N GLY A 308 -26.77 -21.90 -26.71
CA GLY A 308 -26.80 -20.44 -26.66
C GLY A 308 -25.73 -19.80 -27.53
N GLY A 309 -25.56 -20.30 -28.75
CA GLY A 309 -24.65 -19.73 -29.73
C GLY A 309 -25.19 -18.41 -30.28
N LEU A 310 -24.75 -17.29 -29.70
CA LEU A 310 -24.76 -15.99 -30.36
C LEU A 310 -23.31 -15.50 -30.44
N ASN A 311 -22.78 -15.41 -31.66
CA ASN A 311 -21.45 -14.84 -31.95
C ASN A 311 -21.40 -13.39 -31.48
N TRP A 312 -20.91 -13.17 -30.25
CA TRP A 312 -20.54 -11.84 -29.77
C TRP A 312 -19.08 -11.57 -30.14
N ILE A 313 -18.89 -10.68 -31.11
CA ILE A 313 -17.57 -10.19 -31.53
C ILE A 313 -16.93 -9.45 -30.35
N GLU A 314 -15.80 -9.97 -29.84
CA GLU A 314 -15.00 -9.32 -28.79
C GLU A 314 -14.47 -7.95 -29.28
N PRO A 315 -14.83 -6.82 -28.63
CA PRO A 315 -14.11 -5.58 -28.83
C PRO A 315 -12.72 -5.70 -28.19
N PRO A 316 -11.69 -5.01 -28.72
CA PRO A 316 -10.31 -5.16 -28.26
C PRO A 316 -10.22 -4.84 -26.77
N LYS A 317 -9.58 -5.75 -26.01
CA LYS A 317 -9.26 -5.57 -24.60
C LYS A 317 -8.54 -4.24 -24.40
N ARG A 318 -9.27 -3.25 -23.90
CA ARG A 318 -8.66 -2.07 -23.29
C ARG A 318 -8.20 -2.52 -21.91
N GLU A 319 -6.90 -2.75 -21.76
CA GLU A 319 -6.28 -2.90 -20.44
C GLU A 319 -6.62 -1.67 -19.59
N ARG A 320 -7.61 -1.83 -18.71
CA ARG A 320 -7.84 -0.85 -17.65
C ARG A 320 -6.80 -1.12 -16.59
N LYS A 321 -5.90 -0.15 -16.37
CA LYS A 321 -5.17 -0.01 -15.11
C LYS A 321 -6.20 0.05 -13.98
N ALA A 322 -6.37 -1.05 -13.27
CA ALA A 322 -7.14 -1.09 -12.04
C ALA A 322 -6.38 -0.32 -10.97
N ASN A 323 -6.77 0.93 -10.72
CA ASN A 323 -6.39 1.66 -9.51
C ASN A 323 -7.22 1.14 -8.32
N TYR A 324 -7.24 -0.17 -8.11
CA TYR A 324 -7.97 -0.82 -7.02
C TYR A 324 -6.97 -1.44 -6.06
N ALA A 325 -6.60 -0.71 -5.01
CA ALA A 325 -5.65 -1.14 -3.98
C ALA A 325 -6.30 -2.00 -2.87
N VAL A 326 -7.42 -2.68 -3.15
CA VAL A 326 -8.00 -3.68 -2.23
C VAL A 326 -7.22 -5.00 -2.32
N ASP A 327 -6.74 -5.35 -3.52
CA ASP A 327 -5.87 -6.52 -3.75
C ASP A 327 -4.57 -6.45 -2.95
N ALA A 328 -4.00 -5.24 -2.76
CA ALA A 328 -2.76 -5.06 -2.01
C ALA A 328 -2.93 -5.43 -0.53
N TYR A 329 -4.07 -5.11 0.07
CA TYR A 329 -4.34 -5.45 1.48
C TYR A 329 -4.56 -6.95 1.69
N PHE A 330 -5.30 -7.61 0.80
CA PHE A 330 -5.50 -9.07 0.91
C PHE A 330 -4.21 -9.83 0.59
N ARG A 331 -3.38 -9.32 -0.31
CA ARG A 331 -2.04 -9.85 -0.61
C ARG A 331 -1.08 -9.68 0.58
N GLU A 332 -1.17 -8.57 1.32
CA GLU A 332 -0.37 -8.31 2.53
C GLU A 332 -0.85 -9.14 3.74
N ALA A 333 -2.16 -9.16 4.02
CA ALA A 333 -2.75 -9.92 5.12
C ALA A 333 -2.59 -11.45 4.94
N LEU A 334 -2.45 -11.93 3.70
CA LEU A 334 -2.38 -13.35 3.35
C LEU A 334 -1.07 -13.78 2.69
N ARG A 335 0.06 -13.06 2.86
CA ARG A 335 1.38 -13.66 2.60
C ARG A 335 1.50 -14.94 3.43
N VAL A 336 1.34 -16.07 2.77
CA VAL A 336 1.72 -17.39 3.23
C VAL A 336 3.10 -17.56 2.63
N SER A 337 4.15 -17.37 3.43
CA SER A 337 5.39 -18.07 3.10
C SER A 337 5.01 -19.54 3.02
N GLU A 338 5.28 -20.20 1.89
CA GLU A 338 5.17 -21.65 1.74
C GLU A 338 5.73 -22.33 3.00
N PRO A 339 5.17 -23.49 3.43
CA PRO A 339 5.69 -24.20 4.58
C PRO A 339 7.15 -24.53 4.29
N LYS A 340 8.06 -23.71 4.84
CA LYS A 340 9.49 -23.94 4.73
C LYS A 340 9.73 -25.32 5.29
N ALA A 341 10.43 -26.16 4.53
CA ALA A 341 10.92 -27.46 4.97
C ALA A 341 11.42 -27.38 6.43
N PRO A 342 11.21 -28.42 7.26
CA PRO A 342 11.51 -28.38 8.68
C PRO A 342 12.92 -27.82 8.88
N LYS A 343 12.99 -26.59 9.42
CA LYS A 343 14.25 -25.89 9.60
C LYS A 343 15.06 -26.67 10.64
N ALA A 344 16.34 -26.88 10.35
CA ALA A 344 17.27 -27.46 11.31
C ALA A 344 17.13 -26.78 12.69
N PRO A 345 17.25 -27.53 13.80
CA PRO A 345 17.27 -26.96 15.15
C PRO A 345 18.28 -25.82 15.21
N ARG A 346 17.87 -24.66 15.74
CA ARG A 346 18.74 -23.49 15.78
C ARG A 346 19.90 -23.76 16.73
N PRO A 347 21.16 -23.54 16.31
CA PRO A 347 22.29 -23.57 17.23
C PRO A 347 22.12 -22.58 18.39
N PRO A 348 22.92 -22.74 19.47
CA PRO A 348 22.97 -21.78 20.58
C PRO A 348 23.18 -20.35 20.07
N LYS A 349 22.70 -19.34 20.82
CA LYS A 349 22.61 -17.92 20.42
C LYS A 349 23.84 -17.44 19.64
N GLN A 350 23.71 -17.41 18.31
CA GLN A 350 24.73 -16.84 17.45
C GLN A 350 24.69 -15.30 17.53
N PRO A 351 25.83 -14.63 17.31
CA PRO A 351 25.86 -13.18 17.16
C PRO A 351 24.91 -12.74 16.04
N ASN A 352 24.06 -11.75 16.31
CA ASN A 352 23.13 -11.23 15.32
C ASN A 352 23.89 -10.33 14.32
N ILE A 353 24.41 -10.95 13.26
CA ILE A 353 25.18 -10.27 12.21
C ILE A 353 24.22 -9.73 11.15
N GLN A 354 24.36 -8.45 10.84
CA GLN A 354 23.62 -7.80 9.76
C GLN A 354 24.53 -7.53 8.57
N ASP A 355 23.97 -7.57 7.37
CA ASP A 355 24.67 -7.35 6.09
C ASP A 355 25.31 -5.96 6.00
N PHE A 356 24.60 -4.93 6.42
CA PHE A 356 25.07 -3.53 6.43
C PHE A 356 26.20 -3.25 7.43
N GLN A 357 26.61 -4.22 8.26
CA GLN A 357 27.72 -4.07 9.20
C GLN A 357 29.06 -4.54 8.61
N PHE A 358 29.05 -5.07 7.37
CA PHE A 358 30.25 -5.39 6.57
C PHE A 358 31.29 -6.25 7.31
N PHE A 359 30.87 -7.31 7.99
CA PHE A 359 31.83 -8.25 8.61
C PHE A 359 32.68 -8.98 7.55
N PRO A 360 33.92 -9.39 7.87
CA PRO A 360 34.77 -10.11 6.94
C PRO A 360 34.19 -11.49 6.53
N PRO A 361 34.35 -11.93 5.26
CA PRO A 361 33.90 -13.24 4.77
C PRO A 361 34.37 -14.43 5.64
N ARG A 362 35.60 -14.32 6.17
CA ARG A 362 36.23 -15.32 7.04
C ARG A 362 35.42 -15.60 8.32
N LEU A 363 34.72 -14.60 8.85
CA LEU A 363 33.86 -14.78 10.03
C LEU A 363 32.69 -15.73 9.72
N PHE A 364 32.11 -15.62 8.52
CA PHE A 364 31.02 -16.49 8.09
C PHE A 364 31.48 -17.94 7.93
N GLU A 365 32.71 -18.17 7.45
CA GLU A 365 33.29 -19.51 7.37
C GLU A 365 33.41 -20.18 8.75
N LEU A 366 33.87 -19.43 9.76
CA LEU A 366 34.01 -19.93 11.14
C LEU A 366 32.64 -20.19 11.79
N LEU A 367 31.65 -19.33 11.54
CA LEU A 367 30.28 -19.53 12.00
C LEU A 367 29.60 -20.71 11.31
N ASP A 368 29.83 -20.90 10.01
CA ASP A 368 29.32 -22.04 9.26
C ASP A 368 29.92 -23.36 9.77
N LYS A 369 31.23 -23.40 10.05
CA LYS A 369 31.89 -24.56 10.69
C LYS A 369 31.23 -24.91 12.03
N GLU A 370 30.98 -23.92 12.88
CA GLU A 370 30.31 -24.10 14.18
C GLU A 370 28.86 -24.62 14.01
N ILE A 371 28.13 -24.13 13.01
CA ILE A 371 26.78 -24.59 12.67
C ILE A 371 26.80 -26.04 12.19
N TYR A 372 27.72 -26.40 11.30
CA TYR A 372 27.84 -27.76 10.77
C TYR A 372 28.21 -28.74 11.87
N TYR A 373 29.16 -28.39 12.75
CA TYR A 373 29.54 -29.19 13.90
C TYR A 373 28.37 -29.36 14.87
N TYR A 374 27.63 -28.29 15.18
CA TYR A 374 26.41 -28.39 15.99
C TYR A 374 25.37 -29.33 15.36
N ARG A 375 25.13 -29.20 14.04
CA ARG A 375 24.23 -30.09 13.29
C ARG A 375 24.67 -31.55 13.32
N LYS A 376 25.98 -31.81 13.33
CA LYS A 376 26.57 -33.15 13.50
C LYS A 376 26.30 -33.70 14.91
N THR A 377 26.48 -32.88 15.95
CA THR A 377 26.25 -33.32 17.35
C THR A 377 24.80 -33.68 17.66
N ILE A 378 23.83 -33.03 16.99
CA ILE A 378 22.40 -33.32 17.15
C ILE A 378 21.89 -34.42 16.19
N GLY A 379 22.76 -35.00 15.36
CA GLY A 379 22.38 -36.04 14.40
C GLY A 379 21.47 -35.56 13.26
N TYR A 380 21.54 -34.28 12.87
CA TYR A 380 20.68 -33.72 11.83
C TYR A 380 21.03 -34.27 10.44
N LYS A 381 20.00 -34.73 9.70
CA LYS A 381 20.11 -35.14 8.30
C LYS A 381 19.43 -34.14 7.38
N VAL A 382 20.12 -33.75 6.31
CA VAL A 382 19.65 -32.74 5.34
C VAL A 382 18.46 -33.29 4.54
N PRO A 383 17.26 -32.67 4.62
CA PRO A 383 16.11 -33.09 3.83
C PRO A 383 16.31 -32.78 2.35
N LYS A 384 15.77 -33.64 1.47
CA LYS A 384 15.79 -33.40 0.02
C LYS A 384 14.83 -32.28 -0.34
N ASN A 385 15.33 -31.19 -0.93
CA ASN A 385 14.49 -30.09 -1.40
C ASN A 385 13.89 -30.44 -2.79
N PRO A 386 12.56 -30.59 -2.92
CA PRO A 386 11.90 -30.92 -4.20
C PRO A 386 12.02 -29.81 -5.26
N ASP A 387 12.25 -28.56 -4.85
CA ASP A 387 12.21 -27.39 -5.73
C ASP A 387 13.48 -27.24 -6.61
N LEU A 388 14.54 -27.99 -6.31
CA LEU A 388 15.84 -27.95 -7.01
C LEU A 388 15.93 -28.94 -8.19
N GLY A 389 14.83 -29.61 -8.55
CA GLY A 389 14.75 -30.46 -9.74
C GLY A 389 15.79 -31.59 -9.77
N SER A 390 16.54 -31.71 -10.88
CA SER A 390 17.55 -32.75 -11.09
C SER A 390 18.77 -32.66 -10.16
N ASP A 391 19.09 -31.45 -9.68
CA ASP A 391 20.29 -31.20 -8.86
C ASP A 391 20.04 -31.42 -7.36
N ALA A 392 18.78 -31.59 -6.95
CA ALA A 392 18.37 -31.78 -5.56
C ALA A 392 19.13 -32.92 -4.85
N GLY A 393 19.40 -34.03 -5.55
CA GLY A 393 20.11 -35.18 -4.97
C GLY A 393 21.64 -35.02 -4.90
N ARG A 394 22.23 -34.10 -5.68
CA ARG A 394 23.64 -33.74 -5.56
C ARG A 394 23.84 -32.74 -4.41
N ILE A 395 23.02 -31.69 -4.39
CA ILE A 395 23.06 -30.63 -3.37
C ILE A 395 22.82 -31.21 -1.97
N GLN A 396 21.86 -32.14 -1.82
CA GLN A 396 21.62 -32.82 -0.54
C GLN A 396 22.85 -33.61 -0.06
N ARG A 397 23.55 -34.32 -0.96
CA ARG A 397 24.74 -35.10 -0.61
C ARG A 397 25.91 -34.20 -0.24
N ASP A 398 26.11 -33.11 -0.98
CA ASP A 398 27.17 -32.15 -0.73
C ASP A 398 26.96 -31.41 0.61
N GLU A 399 25.72 -31.02 0.93
CA GLU A 399 25.39 -30.42 2.24
C GLU A 399 25.50 -31.42 3.39
N GLN A 400 25.14 -32.68 3.17
CA GLN A 400 25.30 -33.73 4.18
C GLN A 400 26.78 -34.03 4.42
N ALA A 401 27.63 -34.05 3.38
CA ALA A 401 29.06 -34.23 3.50
C ALA A 401 29.71 -33.14 4.34
N LYS A 402 29.33 -31.86 4.14
CA LYS A 402 29.80 -30.74 4.98
C LYS A 402 29.46 -30.90 6.47
N ILE A 403 28.31 -31.48 6.79
CA ILE A 403 27.93 -31.78 8.19
C ILE A 403 28.75 -32.95 8.70
N ASP A 404 28.85 -34.04 7.93
CA ASP A 404 29.52 -35.26 8.35
C ASP A 404 31.05 -35.05 8.51
N GLU A 405 31.67 -34.21 7.69
CA GLU A 405 33.10 -33.83 7.74
C GLU A 405 33.43 -32.74 8.76
N SER A 406 32.43 -32.10 9.39
CA SER A 406 32.68 -30.98 10.30
C SER A 406 33.38 -31.39 11.62
N GLU A 407 34.31 -30.54 12.06
CA GLU A 407 35.12 -30.67 13.28
C GLU A 407 34.89 -29.48 14.21
N PRO A 408 35.14 -29.61 15.54
CA PRO A 408 35.04 -28.49 16.46
C PRO A 408 36.11 -27.43 16.15
N LEU A 409 35.78 -26.16 16.37
CA LEU A 409 36.74 -25.06 16.22
C LEU A 409 37.89 -25.23 17.19
N THR A 410 39.12 -24.99 16.72
CA THR A 410 40.32 -24.97 17.58
C THR A 410 40.34 -23.71 18.45
N GLU A 411 41.16 -23.72 19.51
CA GLU A 411 41.34 -22.53 20.36
C GLU A 411 41.86 -21.32 19.57
N GLU A 412 42.67 -21.54 18.54
CA GLU A 412 43.15 -20.51 17.62
C GLU A 412 42.02 -19.93 16.75
N GLU A 413 41.14 -20.78 16.21
CA GLU A 413 40.00 -20.34 15.39
C GLU A 413 38.93 -19.61 16.23
N LEU A 414 38.78 -19.97 17.52
CA LEU A 414 37.92 -19.25 18.46
C LEU A 414 38.45 -17.83 18.73
N ALA A 415 39.76 -17.68 18.94
CA ALA A 415 40.39 -16.36 19.09
C ALA A 415 40.30 -15.52 17.81
N GLU A 416 40.46 -16.14 16.63
CA GLU A 416 40.27 -15.49 15.32
C GLU A 416 38.83 -14.97 15.17
N LYS A 417 37.83 -15.80 15.54
CA LYS A 417 36.41 -15.42 15.51
C LYS A 417 36.10 -14.23 16.41
N GLU A 418 36.61 -14.21 17.63
CA GLU A 418 36.43 -13.07 18.55
C GLU A 418 37.03 -11.78 18.00
N LYS A 419 38.21 -11.87 17.38
CA LYS A 419 38.83 -10.73 16.72
C LYS A 419 38.00 -10.22 15.54
N LEU A 420 37.56 -11.11 14.65
CA LEU A 420 36.76 -10.74 13.47
C LEU A 420 35.39 -10.13 13.83
N LEU A 421 34.84 -10.47 15.00
CA LEU A 421 33.62 -9.84 15.52
C LEU A 421 33.82 -8.37 15.93
N THR A 422 35.07 -7.94 16.19
CA THR A 422 35.39 -6.53 16.50
C THR A 422 35.67 -5.68 15.26
N GLU A 423 35.96 -6.31 14.11
CA GLU A 423 36.30 -5.61 12.86
C GLU A 423 35.08 -5.12 12.06
N GLY A 424 33.86 -5.58 12.40
CA GLY A 424 32.62 -5.10 11.79
C GLY A 424 32.10 -3.81 12.41
N PHE A 425 31.21 -3.12 11.69
CA PHE A 425 30.52 -1.91 12.16
C PHE A 425 29.42 -2.23 13.19
N THR A 426 29.80 -2.79 14.34
CA THR A 426 28.90 -3.22 15.42
C THR A 426 28.13 -2.06 16.05
N ASN A 427 28.71 -0.86 16.02
CA ASN A 427 28.09 0.37 16.50
C ASN A 427 27.01 0.91 15.53
N TRP A 428 26.89 0.40 14.30
CA TRP A 428 25.85 0.79 13.35
C TRP A 428 24.60 -0.05 13.54
N ALA A 429 23.48 0.61 13.84
CA ALA A 429 22.16 0.01 13.88
C ALA A 429 21.44 0.14 12.52
N ARG A 430 20.36 -0.64 12.33
CA ARG A 430 19.52 -0.54 11.13
C ARG A 430 18.93 0.86 10.93
N ARG A 431 18.68 1.60 12.02
CA ARG A 431 18.22 2.99 11.98
C ARG A 431 19.27 3.87 11.30
N ASP A 432 20.52 3.76 11.72
CA ASP A 432 21.64 4.59 11.24
C ASP A 432 21.92 4.31 9.76
N PHE A 433 21.91 3.03 9.37
CA PHE A 433 21.99 2.63 7.96
C PHE A 433 20.86 3.25 7.11
N ASN A 434 19.61 3.17 7.57
CA ASN A 434 18.49 3.76 6.84
C ASN A 434 18.57 5.30 6.78
N GLN A 435 19.08 5.95 7.82
CA GLN A 435 19.34 7.40 7.82
C GLN A 435 20.46 7.75 6.83
N PHE A 436 21.55 6.98 6.80
CA PHE A 436 22.64 7.16 5.84
C PHE A 436 22.16 7.04 4.39
N ILE A 437 21.36 6.02 4.06
CA ILE A 437 20.80 5.87 2.70
C ILE A 437 19.89 7.06 2.33
N LYS A 438 19.03 7.50 3.26
CA LYS A 438 18.15 8.67 3.03
C LYS A 438 18.95 9.97 2.87
N ALA A 439 20.04 10.12 3.62
CA ALA A 439 20.92 11.27 3.51
C ALA A 439 21.64 11.28 2.16
N ASN A 440 22.09 10.12 1.67
CA ASN A 440 22.65 9.96 0.31
C ASN A 440 21.60 10.27 -0.78
N GLU A 441 20.33 9.90 -0.59
CA GLU A 441 19.25 10.28 -1.52
C GLU A 441 19.03 11.81 -1.55
N LYS A 442 19.18 12.48 -0.40
CA LYS A 442 18.87 13.91 -0.22
C LYS A 442 19.98 14.84 -0.67
N TYR A 443 21.24 14.49 -0.39
CA TYR A 443 22.40 15.34 -0.66
C TYR A 443 23.29 14.81 -1.80
N GLY A 444 23.12 13.55 -2.21
CA GLY A 444 23.97 12.86 -3.18
C GLY A 444 25.19 12.22 -2.52
N ARG A 445 25.85 11.29 -3.22
CA ARG A 445 26.96 10.48 -2.68
C ARG A 445 28.23 11.25 -2.31
N ASP A 446 28.40 12.45 -2.86
CA ASP A 446 29.64 13.23 -2.75
C ASP A 446 29.65 14.20 -1.55
N ASP A 447 28.48 14.56 -1.01
CA ASP A 447 28.35 15.54 0.08
C ASP A 447 28.35 14.86 1.46
N ILE A 448 29.52 14.37 1.86
CA ILE A 448 29.70 13.62 3.10
C ILE A 448 29.45 14.49 4.35
N GLU A 449 29.71 15.80 4.28
CA GLU A 449 29.50 16.72 5.39
C GLU A 449 28.00 16.87 5.72
N SER A 450 27.17 17.05 4.71
CA SER A 450 25.71 17.10 4.89
C SER A 450 25.14 15.73 5.29
N ILE A 451 25.70 14.64 4.77
CA ILE A 451 25.31 13.28 5.17
C ILE A 451 25.60 13.04 6.65
N ALA A 452 26.80 13.38 7.12
CA ALA A 452 27.19 13.21 8.53
C ALA A 452 26.31 14.02 9.48
N ARG A 453 25.79 15.17 9.05
CA ARG A 453 24.88 16.00 9.86
C ARG A 453 23.49 15.37 10.03
N ASP A 454 22.99 14.65 9.02
CA ASP A 454 21.66 14.02 9.04
C ASP A 454 21.68 12.61 9.69
N VAL A 455 22.85 12.00 9.86
CA VAL A 455 23.01 10.71 10.58
C VAL A 455 23.19 10.99 12.08
N GLU A 456 22.11 10.84 12.84
CA GLU A 456 22.09 11.17 14.26
C GLU A 456 22.90 10.16 15.10
N GLY A 457 23.79 10.64 15.96
CA GLY A 457 24.52 9.80 16.92
C GLY A 457 25.83 9.18 16.41
N LYS A 458 26.30 9.60 15.23
CA LYS A 458 27.61 9.24 14.67
C LYS A 458 28.50 10.46 14.51
N THR A 459 29.82 10.26 14.67
CA THR A 459 30.77 11.34 14.37
C THR A 459 30.97 11.46 12.85
N PRO A 460 31.37 12.63 12.33
CA PRO A 460 31.68 12.78 10.91
C PRO A 460 32.75 11.80 10.42
N GLU A 461 33.73 11.47 11.26
CA GLU A 461 34.79 10.51 10.97
C GLU A 461 34.24 9.08 10.81
N GLU A 462 33.35 8.64 11.72
CA GLU A 462 32.69 7.32 11.61
C GLU A 462 31.83 7.21 10.34
N VAL A 463 31.16 8.28 9.94
CA VAL A 463 30.34 8.31 8.72
C VAL A 463 31.22 8.29 7.46
N MET A 464 32.38 8.94 7.48
CA MET A 464 33.35 8.89 6.38
C MET A 464 33.92 7.48 6.19
N GLU A 465 34.36 6.83 7.26
CA GLU A 465 34.87 5.46 7.23
C GLU A 465 33.80 4.48 6.73
N TYR A 466 32.59 4.59 7.27
CA TYR A 466 31.47 3.76 6.83
C TYR A 466 31.11 3.99 5.37
N SER A 467 31.11 5.25 4.90
CA SER A 467 30.81 5.59 3.50
C SER A 467 31.83 4.95 2.54
N ALA A 468 33.12 5.01 2.88
CA ALA A 468 34.18 4.41 2.05
C ALA A 468 33.99 2.88 1.91
N VAL A 469 33.77 2.19 3.03
CA VAL A 469 33.55 0.73 3.03
C VAL A 469 32.22 0.37 2.38
N PHE A 470 31.18 1.16 2.61
CA PHE A 470 29.87 0.97 1.98
C PHE A 470 30.01 1.01 0.45
N TRP A 471 30.66 2.02 -0.13
CA TRP A 471 30.77 2.12 -1.59
C TRP A 471 31.67 1.04 -2.21
N GLU A 472 32.66 0.53 -1.47
CA GLU A 472 33.51 -0.58 -1.91
C GLU A 472 32.76 -1.93 -1.87
N ARG A 473 32.00 -2.17 -0.79
CA ARG A 473 31.37 -3.47 -0.49
C ARG A 473 29.85 -3.49 -0.65
N CYS A 474 29.24 -2.47 -1.22
CA CYS A 474 27.78 -2.36 -1.38
C CYS A 474 27.17 -3.53 -2.16
N HIS A 475 27.96 -4.18 -3.02
CA HIS A 475 27.57 -5.35 -3.81
C HIS A 475 27.29 -6.60 -2.95
N GLU A 476 27.74 -6.65 -1.70
CA GLU A 476 27.46 -7.74 -0.76
C GLU A 476 26.04 -7.65 -0.16
N LEU A 477 25.36 -6.50 -0.31
CA LEU A 477 24.03 -6.27 0.25
C LEU A 477 22.95 -6.95 -0.60
N GLN A 478 22.01 -7.64 0.05
CA GLN A 478 20.92 -8.34 -0.62
C GLN A 478 19.99 -7.40 -1.40
N ASP A 479 19.82 -6.16 -0.92
CA ASP A 479 18.90 -5.16 -1.46
C ASP A 479 19.59 -4.09 -2.33
N ILE A 480 20.83 -4.32 -2.79
CA ILE A 480 21.66 -3.27 -3.40
C ILE A 480 21.01 -2.60 -4.62
N GLU A 481 20.38 -3.36 -5.52
CA GLU A 481 19.73 -2.79 -6.72
C GLU A 481 18.64 -1.76 -6.35
N ARG A 482 17.90 -2.06 -5.28
CA ARG A 482 16.84 -1.18 -4.78
C ARG A 482 17.43 0.07 -4.13
N LEU A 483 18.49 -0.08 -3.34
CA LEU A 483 19.16 1.03 -2.64
C LEU A 483 19.87 1.97 -3.63
N MET A 484 20.62 1.42 -4.58
CA MET A 484 21.25 2.19 -5.65
C MET A 484 20.21 2.92 -6.49
N GLY A 485 19.13 2.24 -6.87
CA GLY A 485 18.04 2.87 -7.61
C GLY A 485 17.32 3.99 -6.84
N GLN A 486 17.38 4.02 -5.50
CA GLN A 486 16.89 5.13 -4.69
C GLN A 486 17.87 6.31 -4.72
N ILE A 487 19.15 6.04 -4.48
CA ILE A 487 20.20 7.08 -4.46
C ILE A 487 20.33 7.74 -5.83
N GLU A 488 20.38 6.97 -6.92
CA GLU A 488 20.46 7.49 -8.29
C GLU A 488 19.25 8.35 -8.67
N LYS A 489 18.05 8.01 -8.18
CA LYS A 489 16.86 8.86 -8.35
C LYS A 489 16.97 10.17 -7.57
N GLY A 490 17.53 10.12 -6.37
CA GLY A 490 17.86 11.31 -5.57
C GLY A 490 18.83 12.22 -6.31
N GLU A 491 19.96 11.67 -6.78
CA GLU A 491 20.98 12.39 -7.54
C GLU A 491 20.45 12.97 -8.84
N ALA A 492 19.64 12.22 -9.59
CA ALA A 492 18.99 12.73 -10.79
C ALA A 492 18.07 13.94 -10.48
N ARG A 493 17.39 13.95 -9.34
CA ARG A 493 16.59 15.11 -8.90
C ARG A 493 17.48 16.31 -8.55
N ILE A 494 18.57 16.09 -7.84
CA ILE A 494 19.54 17.14 -7.47
C ILE A 494 20.15 17.75 -8.74
N GLN A 495 20.62 16.90 -9.67
CA GLN A 495 21.19 17.32 -10.94
C GLN A 495 20.17 18.08 -11.80
N ARG A 496 18.92 17.60 -11.84
CA ARG A 496 17.83 18.30 -12.55
C ARG A 496 17.58 19.70 -11.97
N ARG A 497 17.50 19.84 -10.64
CA ARG A 497 17.34 21.14 -9.97
C ARG A 497 18.49 22.10 -10.31
N ALA A 498 19.73 21.62 -10.19
CA ALA A 498 20.92 22.41 -10.53
C ALA A 498 20.98 22.82 -12.01
N SER A 499 20.53 21.95 -12.92
CA SER A 499 20.41 22.24 -14.35
C SER A 499 19.39 23.35 -14.62
N ILE A 500 18.20 23.24 -14.02
CA ILE A 500 17.12 24.23 -14.17
C ILE A 500 17.57 25.59 -13.65
N LYS A 501 18.20 25.63 -12.47
CA LYS A 501 18.73 26.87 -11.89
C LYS A 501 19.72 27.56 -12.82
N ARG A 502 20.71 26.81 -13.34
CA ARG A 502 21.68 27.31 -14.32
C ARG A 502 21.02 27.80 -15.61
N ALA A 503 20.03 27.06 -16.12
CA ALA A 503 19.32 27.44 -17.33
C ALA A 503 18.51 28.74 -17.17
N LEU A 504 17.82 28.91 -16.03
CA LEU A 504 17.09 30.12 -15.70
C LEU A 504 18.04 31.30 -15.52
N GLU A 505 19.13 31.15 -14.75
CA GLU A 505 20.12 32.19 -14.52
C GLU A 505 20.78 32.65 -15.84
N ALA A 506 21.18 31.71 -16.70
CA ALA A 506 21.74 31.99 -18.01
C ALA A 506 20.75 32.73 -18.93
N LYS A 507 19.45 32.48 -18.78
CA LYS A 507 18.41 33.21 -19.52
C LYS A 507 18.17 34.61 -18.95
N MET A 508 18.19 34.77 -17.63
CA MET A 508 18.01 36.06 -16.95
C MET A 508 19.17 37.01 -17.21
N SER A 509 20.41 36.53 -17.19
CA SER A 509 21.62 37.34 -17.37
C SER A 509 21.74 37.99 -18.75
N ARG A 510 20.97 37.51 -19.74
CA ARG A 510 20.88 38.11 -21.09
C ARG A 510 20.11 39.43 -21.12
N TYR A 511 19.31 39.73 -20.11
CA TYR A 511 18.42 40.89 -20.08
C TYR A 511 18.77 41.82 -18.91
N ARG A 512 18.85 43.12 -19.18
CA ARG A 512 19.08 44.14 -18.13
C ARG A 512 17.85 44.32 -17.23
N ALA A 513 16.65 44.18 -17.79
CA ALA A 513 15.38 44.23 -17.07
C ALA A 513 14.48 43.05 -17.45
N PRO A 514 14.69 41.85 -16.85
CA PRO A 514 14.02 40.61 -17.27
C PRO A 514 12.48 40.71 -17.25
N PHE A 515 11.88 41.32 -16.22
CA PHE A 515 10.42 41.47 -16.11
C PHE A 515 9.75 42.26 -17.25
N HIS A 516 10.51 43.08 -18.00
CA HIS A 516 9.98 43.90 -19.10
C HIS A 516 10.50 43.47 -20.48
N GLN A 517 11.65 42.80 -20.54
CA GLN A 517 12.38 42.57 -21.80
C GLN A 517 12.48 41.09 -22.19
N LEU A 518 12.32 40.16 -21.24
CA LEU A 518 12.54 38.74 -21.47
C LEU A 518 11.52 38.19 -22.49
N ARG A 519 12.03 37.60 -23.56
CA ARG A 519 11.21 36.98 -24.61
C ARG A 519 11.41 35.47 -24.62
N MET A 520 10.31 34.75 -24.82
CA MET A 520 10.29 33.30 -24.87
C MET A 520 10.24 32.81 -26.32
N ALA A 521 11.08 31.84 -26.65
CA ALA A 521 11.06 31.18 -27.94
C ALA A 521 10.10 29.97 -27.91
N TYR A 522 8.85 30.17 -28.31
CA TYR A 522 7.81 29.13 -28.25
C TYR A 522 7.89 28.07 -29.36
N GLY A 523 8.65 28.33 -30.43
CA GLY A 523 8.68 27.46 -31.62
C GLY A 523 7.28 27.26 -32.23
N THR A 524 6.95 26.03 -32.60
CA THR A 524 5.60 25.64 -33.10
C THR A 524 4.57 25.42 -31.99
N ASN A 525 4.97 25.48 -30.71
CA ASN A 525 4.16 25.09 -29.55
C ASN A 525 3.66 26.29 -28.73
N LYS A 526 3.22 27.37 -29.38
CA LYS A 526 2.54 28.47 -28.66
C LYS A 526 1.14 28.00 -28.26
N GLY A 527 1.01 27.43 -27.07
CA GLY A 527 -0.28 27.09 -26.47
C GLY A 527 -1.19 28.33 -26.42
N LYS A 528 -2.46 28.17 -26.79
CA LYS A 528 -3.41 29.30 -26.98
C LYS A 528 -3.81 30.05 -25.70
N ASN A 529 -3.44 29.54 -24.52
CA ASN A 529 -4.08 29.94 -23.27
C ASN A 529 -3.27 30.95 -22.44
N TYR A 530 -1.95 31.03 -22.61
CA TYR A 530 -1.10 31.93 -21.83
C TYR A 530 -0.52 33.03 -22.73
N THR A 531 -0.51 34.25 -22.21
CA THR A 531 0.12 35.38 -22.91
C THR A 531 1.64 35.42 -22.64
N GLU A 532 2.37 36.15 -23.50
CA GLU A 532 3.83 36.29 -23.32
C GLU A 532 4.19 37.07 -22.06
N GLU A 533 3.31 37.97 -21.61
CA GLU A 533 3.47 38.73 -20.37
C GLU A 533 3.32 37.84 -19.13
N GLU A 534 2.31 36.96 -19.14
CA GLU A 534 2.10 35.95 -18.10
C GLU A 534 3.29 35.00 -18.00
N ASP A 535 3.72 34.41 -19.11
CA ASP A 535 4.85 33.48 -19.13
C ASP A 535 6.16 34.13 -18.68
N ARG A 536 6.40 35.38 -19.09
CA ARG A 536 7.54 36.18 -18.63
C ARG A 536 7.52 36.36 -17.13
N PHE A 537 6.36 36.74 -16.58
CA PHE A 537 6.22 36.93 -15.15
C PHE A 537 6.46 35.64 -14.37
N LEU A 538 5.91 34.52 -14.83
CA LEU A 538 6.11 33.20 -14.20
C LEU A 538 7.59 32.85 -14.13
N VAL A 539 8.33 33.00 -15.23
CA VAL A 539 9.76 32.67 -15.31
C VAL A 539 10.62 33.60 -14.45
N CYS A 540 10.35 34.91 -14.48
CA CYS A 540 11.07 35.88 -13.66
C CYS A 540 10.78 35.73 -12.16
N MET A 541 9.53 35.47 -11.79
CA MET A 541 9.14 35.28 -10.40
C MET A 541 9.65 33.95 -9.85
N LEU A 542 9.63 32.87 -10.67
CA LEU A 542 10.19 31.58 -10.30
C LEU A 542 11.69 31.65 -10.01
N HIS A 543 12.44 32.41 -10.81
CA HIS A 543 13.86 32.68 -10.55
C HIS A 543 14.07 33.50 -9.27
N LYS A 544 13.23 34.51 -9.02
CA LYS A 544 13.33 35.38 -7.83
C LYS A 544 13.00 34.64 -6.52
N LEU A 545 11.98 33.80 -6.52
CA LEU A 545 11.57 33.01 -5.35
C LEU A 545 12.53 31.84 -5.09
N GLY A 546 13.21 31.38 -6.14
CA GLY A 546 14.13 30.24 -6.11
C GLY A 546 13.38 28.94 -6.30
N PHE A 547 13.73 28.19 -7.35
CA PHE A 547 13.08 26.92 -7.73
C PHE A 547 13.22 25.82 -6.66
N ASP A 548 14.19 25.96 -5.75
CA ASP A 548 14.62 24.90 -4.85
C ASP A 548 13.79 24.78 -3.57
N ARG A 549 12.86 25.71 -3.30
CA ARG A 549 12.00 25.64 -2.09
C ARG A 549 10.82 24.68 -2.31
N GLU A 550 10.27 24.14 -1.23
CA GLU A 550 9.17 23.15 -1.33
C GLU A 550 7.83 23.78 -1.73
N ASN A 551 7.56 25.03 -1.33
CA ASN A 551 6.27 25.71 -1.54
C ASN A 551 6.30 26.82 -2.61
N VAL A 552 7.25 26.74 -3.55
CA VAL A 552 7.51 27.82 -4.53
C VAL A 552 6.30 28.15 -5.37
N TYR A 553 5.48 27.16 -5.74
CA TYR A 553 4.33 27.38 -6.61
C TYR A 553 3.13 27.99 -5.88
N ASP A 554 3.01 27.79 -4.57
CA ASP A 554 2.02 28.49 -3.74
C ASP A 554 2.45 29.93 -3.48
N GLU A 555 3.73 30.18 -3.23
CA GLU A 555 4.29 31.54 -3.15
C GLU A 555 4.15 32.28 -4.50
N LEU A 556 4.42 31.59 -5.62
CA LEU A 556 4.23 32.11 -6.97
C LEU A 556 2.76 32.49 -7.21
N ARG A 557 1.82 31.64 -6.78
CA ARG A 557 0.39 31.92 -6.87
C ARG A 557 0.00 33.15 -6.05
N ALA A 558 0.52 33.29 -4.83
CA ALA A 558 0.30 34.46 -4.00
C ALA A 558 0.86 35.73 -4.67
N ALA A 559 2.06 35.66 -5.25
CA ALA A 559 2.68 36.76 -5.99
C ALA A 559 1.86 37.19 -7.21
N ILE A 560 1.30 36.24 -7.98
CA ILE A 560 0.39 36.52 -9.10
C ILE A 560 -0.86 37.28 -8.63
N ARG A 561 -1.46 36.87 -7.50
CA ARG A 561 -2.67 37.51 -6.98
C ARG A 561 -2.42 38.95 -6.52
N GLN A 562 -1.23 39.23 -6.00
CA GLN A 562 -0.82 40.54 -5.50
C GLN A 562 -0.27 41.46 -6.60
N ALA A 563 0.12 40.92 -7.76
CA ALA A 563 0.69 41.69 -8.86
C ALA A 563 -0.36 42.63 -9.50
N PRO A 564 -0.10 43.96 -9.56
CA PRO A 564 -1.04 44.92 -10.13
C PRO A 564 -1.35 44.69 -11.61
N GLN A 565 -0.39 44.19 -12.39
CA GLN A 565 -0.59 43.92 -13.83
C GLN A 565 -1.63 42.83 -14.11
N PHE A 566 -1.85 41.89 -13.17
CA PHE A 566 -2.89 40.84 -13.29
C PHE A 566 -4.15 41.19 -12.50
N ARG A 567 -4.39 42.48 -12.21
CA ARG A 567 -5.56 42.91 -11.43
C ARG A 567 -6.86 42.36 -12.02
N PHE A 568 -7.03 42.48 -13.34
CA PHE A 568 -8.22 42.07 -14.09
C PHE A 568 -8.06 40.76 -14.87
N ASP A 569 -6.89 40.12 -14.79
CA ASP A 569 -6.64 38.83 -15.42
C ASP A 569 -7.10 37.70 -14.49
N TRP A 570 -8.36 37.29 -14.69
CA TRP A 570 -8.95 36.20 -13.92
C TRP A 570 -8.39 34.84 -14.30
N PHE A 571 -7.91 34.68 -15.55
CA PHE A 571 -7.42 33.40 -16.05
C PHE A 571 -6.20 32.93 -15.27
N ILE A 572 -5.18 33.79 -15.13
CA ILE A 572 -3.96 33.45 -14.40
C ILE A 572 -4.20 33.39 -12.88
N LYS A 573 -5.08 34.24 -12.34
CA LYS A 573 -5.43 34.27 -10.92
C LYS A 573 -6.21 33.04 -10.44
N SER A 574 -6.99 32.43 -11.33
CA SER A 574 -7.77 31.23 -11.01
C SER A 574 -6.93 29.94 -11.02
N ARG A 575 -5.69 29.97 -11.54
CA ARG A 575 -4.85 28.78 -11.66
C ARG A 575 -4.48 28.22 -10.29
N THR A 576 -4.37 26.89 -10.22
CA THR A 576 -3.85 26.18 -9.04
C THR A 576 -2.33 26.10 -9.07
N ALA A 577 -1.68 25.85 -7.93
CA ALA A 577 -0.23 25.68 -7.86
C ALA A 577 0.27 24.57 -8.80
N ALA A 578 -0.47 23.46 -8.90
CA ALA A 578 -0.17 22.35 -9.82
C ALA A 578 -0.30 22.73 -11.30
N GLU A 579 -1.24 23.62 -11.66
CA GLU A 579 -1.37 24.14 -13.02
C GLU A 579 -0.22 25.10 -13.38
N LEU A 580 0.14 25.99 -12.44
CA LEU A 580 1.30 26.87 -12.59
C LEU A 580 2.60 26.07 -12.69
N GLN A 581 2.76 25.02 -11.89
CA GLN A 581 3.91 24.12 -11.95
C GLN A 581 4.03 23.44 -13.33
N ARG A 582 2.93 22.92 -13.88
CA ARG A 582 2.93 22.33 -15.23
C ARG A 582 3.32 23.36 -16.29
N ARG A 583 2.82 24.59 -16.17
CA ARG A 583 3.18 25.68 -17.10
C ARG A 583 4.66 26.04 -16.98
N CYS A 584 5.16 26.29 -15.76
CA CYS A 584 6.56 26.58 -15.49
C CYS A 584 7.50 25.49 -16.02
N ASN A 585 7.16 24.20 -15.84
CA ASN A 585 7.95 23.09 -16.39
C ASN A 585 8.06 23.15 -17.92
N THR A 586 6.98 23.51 -18.60
CA THR A 586 6.98 23.68 -20.06
C THR A 586 7.88 24.85 -20.47
N LEU A 587 7.80 25.98 -19.76
CA LEU A 587 8.65 27.15 -20.01
C LEU A 587 10.12 26.86 -19.76
N ILE A 588 10.45 26.11 -18.71
CA ILE A 588 11.80 25.64 -18.41
C ILE A 588 12.34 24.80 -19.56
N THR A 589 11.58 23.84 -20.07
CA THR A 589 12.01 23.01 -21.22
C THR A 589 12.28 23.85 -22.47
N LEU A 590 11.48 24.88 -22.72
CA LEU A 590 11.73 25.82 -23.83
C LEU A 590 13.04 26.60 -23.63
N ILE A 591 13.30 27.06 -22.40
CA ILE A 591 14.54 27.79 -22.06
C ILE A 591 15.77 26.87 -22.16
N GLU A 592 15.67 25.63 -21.68
CA GLU A 592 16.75 24.64 -21.81
C GLU A 592 17.09 24.38 -23.28
N ARG A 593 16.07 24.19 -24.13
CA ARG A 593 16.26 24.03 -25.57
C ARG A 593 16.87 25.26 -26.22
N GLU A 594 16.39 26.46 -25.89
CA GLU A 594 16.96 27.72 -26.41
C GLU A 594 18.42 27.88 -26.02
N ASN A 595 18.78 27.56 -24.78
CA ASN A 595 20.16 27.62 -24.30
C ASN A 595 21.05 26.63 -25.06
N GLN A 596 20.57 25.41 -25.28
CA GLN A 596 21.30 24.38 -26.05
C GLN A 596 21.53 24.81 -27.51
N GLU A 597 20.51 25.33 -28.19
CA GLU A 597 20.62 25.83 -29.57
C GLU A 597 21.63 26.99 -29.68
N LEU A 598 21.71 27.84 -28.65
CA LEU A 598 22.67 28.96 -28.61
C LEU A 598 24.10 28.47 -28.32
N GLU A 599 24.29 27.53 -27.41
CA GLU A 599 25.59 26.92 -27.16
C GLU A 599 26.14 26.19 -28.40
N GLU A 600 25.28 25.51 -29.16
CA GLU A 600 25.64 24.86 -30.42
C GLU A 600 26.05 25.88 -31.49
N LYS A 601 25.33 26.99 -31.61
CA LYS A 601 25.69 28.11 -32.50
C LYS A 601 27.03 28.72 -32.10
N GLU A 602 27.27 28.97 -30.82
CA GLU A 602 28.53 29.52 -30.33
C GLU A 602 29.70 28.56 -30.58
N LYS A 603 29.51 27.26 -30.37
CA LYS A 603 30.50 26.21 -30.72
C LYS A 603 30.78 26.17 -32.22
N ALA A 604 29.75 26.30 -33.06
CA ALA A 604 29.91 26.34 -34.51
C ALA A 604 30.64 27.63 -34.97
N GLU A 605 30.36 28.77 -34.37
CA GLU A 605 31.07 30.03 -34.64
C GLU A 605 32.53 30.00 -34.17
N ARG A 606 32.81 29.42 -33.00
CA ARG A 606 34.19 29.19 -32.52
C ARG A 606 34.96 28.25 -33.45
N LYS A 607 34.33 27.19 -33.97
CA LYS A 607 34.91 26.31 -35.00
C LYS A 607 35.15 27.04 -36.33
N ARG A 608 34.27 27.97 -36.73
CA ARG A 608 34.44 28.81 -37.92
C ARG A 608 35.58 29.83 -37.76
N ARG A 609 35.72 30.43 -36.57
CA ARG A 609 36.80 31.39 -36.24
C ARG A 609 38.17 30.71 -36.05
N GLY A 610 38.21 29.42 -35.71
CA GLY A 610 39.44 28.64 -35.57
C GLY A 610 40.07 28.08 -36.86
N GLY A 611 39.50 28.39 -38.04
CA GLY A 611 39.93 27.85 -39.34
C GLY A 611 40.85 28.76 -40.19
N GLY A 612 41.34 29.89 -39.66
CA GLY A 612 42.21 30.81 -40.40
C GLY A 612 43.70 30.54 -40.17
N ARG A 613 44.42 30.02 -41.18
CA ARG A 613 45.89 30.02 -41.23
C ARG A 613 46.45 31.43 -40.97
N PRO A 614 47.52 31.60 -40.18
CA PRO A 614 48.16 32.90 -40.02
C PRO A 614 49.04 33.20 -41.23
N SER A 615 48.70 34.23 -42.00
CA SER A 615 49.61 34.90 -42.93
C SER A 615 50.40 35.96 -42.17
N THR A 616 51.71 35.75 -42.08
CA THR A 616 52.69 36.74 -41.61
C THR A 616 52.72 37.98 -42.52
N PRO A 617 53.01 39.16 -41.96
CA PRO A 617 54.27 39.78 -42.37
C PRO A 617 55.09 40.39 -41.21
N LYS A 618 56.39 40.48 -41.49
CA LYS A 618 57.52 40.89 -40.66
C LYS A 618 57.42 42.31 -40.11
N GLY A 619 57.84 42.49 -38.85
CA GLY A 619 58.22 43.78 -38.26
C GLY A 619 59.02 43.59 -36.98
N LYS A 620 60.35 43.79 -37.06
CA LYS A 620 61.35 43.65 -35.99
C LYS A 620 61.10 44.58 -34.80
N ARG A 621 61.29 44.10 -33.56
CA ARG A 621 62.16 44.75 -32.55
C ARG A 621 62.49 43.82 -31.37
N LYS A 622 63.72 44.00 -30.88
CA LYS A 622 64.56 43.15 -30.01
C LYS A 622 64.19 43.20 -28.50
N MET A 623 64.73 42.21 -27.79
CA MET A 623 65.29 42.16 -26.41
C MET A 623 64.48 41.31 -25.42
N ASP A 624 65.05 40.58 -24.48
CA ASP A 624 66.31 39.81 -24.31
C ASP A 624 66.11 39.00 -23.01
N GLY A 625 66.79 37.85 -22.88
CA GLY A 625 66.96 37.04 -21.64
C GLY A 625 65.82 36.08 -21.25
N SER A 626 65.84 34.77 -21.56
CA SER A 626 66.57 33.66 -20.89
C SER A 626 66.32 33.59 -19.37
N ILE A 627 65.86 32.47 -18.77
CA ILE A 627 66.67 31.27 -18.48
C ILE A 627 65.78 30.03 -18.16
N SER A 628 66.21 28.89 -18.75
CA SER A 628 66.20 27.45 -18.37
C SER A 628 64.96 26.76 -17.77
N GLU A 629 64.38 25.79 -18.49
CA GLU A 629 64.58 24.30 -18.40
C GLU A 629 63.88 23.67 -17.17
N GLY A 630 62.96 22.72 -17.29
CA GLY A 630 63.04 21.35 -17.86
C GLY A 630 62.45 20.43 -16.76
N ARG A 631 61.69 19.35 -16.93
CA ARG A 631 61.55 18.22 -17.88
C ARG A 631 60.16 17.60 -17.61
N LYS A 632 59.39 17.13 -18.60
CA LYS A 632 59.33 15.74 -19.14
C LYS A 632 59.34 14.68 -18.01
N LYS A 633 58.50 13.64 -17.93
CA LYS A 633 57.72 12.83 -18.90
C LYS A 633 57.02 11.77 -18.04
N LYS A 634 55.82 11.30 -18.39
CA LYS A 634 55.50 9.86 -18.26
C LYS A 634 54.82 9.38 -19.54
N ARG A 635 55.57 8.53 -20.24
CA ARG A 635 55.17 7.71 -21.39
C ARG A 635 54.47 6.47 -20.83
N LYS A 636 53.43 6.01 -21.54
CA LYS A 636 52.95 4.62 -21.54
C LYS A 636 54.12 3.65 -21.74
N THR A 637 54.11 2.47 -21.12
CA THR A 637 53.62 1.18 -21.68
C THR A 637 54.22 0.04 -20.85
N GLN A 638 53.38 -0.72 -20.15
CA GLN A 638 53.21 -2.18 -20.30
C GLN A 638 52.02 -2.58 -19.44
#